data_AF-A0A1B8AI61-F1
#
_entry.id   AF-A0A1B8AI61-F1
#
_cell.length_a   1.000
_cell.length_b   1.000
_cell.length_c   1.000
_cell.angle_alpha   90.00
_cell.angle_beta   90.00
_cell.angle_gamma   90.00
#
_symmetry.space_group_name_H-M   'P 1'
#
loop_
_entity.id
_entity.type
_entity.pdbx_description
1 polymer ?
#
loop_
_entity_poly.entity_id
_entity_poly.type
_entity_poly.pdbx_seq_one_letter_code
_entity_poly.pdbx_strand_id
1 'polypeptide(L)'
;MSSPKPFILPKLPKELRDEIYAHLKSDDVKNLRATCSAMAKLIPLSFDRVFISANSLNLKVFRAIADNEIIRHQVTEIVWDDARLTTKPDLEEDRDEYEEDDVDPDDIVTDNGCPHWFRKWRSDYIDPGSRHLPDYLMSIEESWAYYELLLEDQRQVLASDADIEAFKFGLQRFPSLKRITITPSTHGRIRNPLYRTPMIRAFPRGFDYPMPTAWPGFTEELSERLDVLPWVAKNDRPYQEVYGPDCTAEAYRAKWRGYRVVTRTLAEHDDHHITELHIGGNEVGSGLNCRIFDKRCVEYDDLVTLLKRPGFRYLNLDLFTGLLECKDWKSYKSGLLHDALAQAKDLEHMCLRSTMEINGGSSEQLDWEKIEKYVFPLRTIFPIDQWPRLRHFGISQMFVQIDDFMELLSALPPTLRSVELSNLAWGSLTHRTRELLHSMRDVLDWRLRPVEERPMIHMIAPGSAQGEGDKDGWELRSTLRISIMSYRALVAGIPLARSLIHVSLRQSFKRTQYNQSTFRYSSTTASAFRSNIQGPARPNIAPEKKVTTPQTLTEKILQRYSVDLPKGKVVRSGDYVQIQPHRCLTHDNTWPVAMRFMSTGATKIKDPTQLVFALDHDIQNKSPSNLKKYHQIQEFAKKHDVKFYGAGHGIGHQIMVEELFVWPGSLCVGSDSHSNMYGALGSLGVALVRTDAAGIFATGKSWFQCPPVVQVNLLGTLPPGVRGKDVIIALCGLFPQDVLNHSVEFIGSEETMASIPMDDRLTISNMSTEWSATSAMFPIDTTLERWLRYKATEAAMLVDRTTQQRITHEMVDELFANPPRADPGAHYAKKLYLDLSTLSPYISGPNSVKISTPLHDLAAKNIKAAAEVFQAAAESNGGRIPKIADGVKLYIAAASAREQAIAEDEGSWQTLIEAGATVLPPSCGPCIGLGTGLLEDGETGVSASNRNFKGRLGSRLAHAYLSSPEVVAASVLNGVLSGPGVYEVPENYTGVEYGYGTGKPATIENGLGTALEQLESLIDRVQTTIPTGDDAPQVATNILPGFPSRISGEIVFADADNLDTDNIYAGKFTYQDDMTREDMAKVCLENYDPEFRSIAKPNDIFVSGFNFGCGSSREQAATALLARDIPLVVAGSFSNIFVRNGINNALPCLELPRLVERLRTVFSENKTPTRRTGWTLTWDIAKSTVEVQEGDNGERWEEKVGEFPENLQEIIAKGGLVGWVKHELAKAA
;
A
#
# COMPACT_ATOMS: atom_id res chain seq x y z
N MET A 1 -41.36 20.03 -12.99
CA MET A 1 -41.41 18.76 -12.23
C MET A 1 -41.17 17.61 -13.20
N SER A 2 -39.97 17.06 -13.25
CA SER A 2 -39.69 15.81 -13.97
C SER A 2 -39.68 14.65 -12.97
N SER A 3 -40.26 13.51 -13.36
CA SER A 3 -40.33 12.32 -12.50
C SER A 3 -38.91 11.76 -12.25
N PRO A 4 -38.56 11.36 -11.01
CA PRO A 4 -37.26 10.72 -10.75
C PRO A 4 -37.16 9.40 -11.54
N LYS A 5 -36.04 9.21 -12.25
CA LYS A 5 -35.76 7.95 -12.96
C LYS A 5 -35.88 6.77 -11.98
N PRO A 6 -36.52 5.64 -12.34
CA PRO A 6 -36.70 4.53 -11.40
C PRO A 6 -35.33 3.94 -11.05
N PHE A 7 -35.09 3.67 -9.76
CA PHE A 7 -33.97 2.81 -9.35
C PHE A 7 -34.03 1.49 -10.13
N ILE A 8 -32.88 1.03 -10.64
CA ILE A 8 -32.76 -0.22 -11.40
C ILE A 8 -32.66 -1.43 -10.47
N LEU A 9 -31.97 -1.31 -9.32
CA LEU A 9 -31.83 -2.40 -8.33
C LEU A 9 -33.16 -3.11 -7.98
N PRO A 10 -34.30 -2.42 -7.76
CA PRO A 10 -35.59 -3.07 -7.52
C PRO A 10 -36.11 -3.95 -8.66
N LYS A 11 -35.66 -3.71 -9.89
CA LYS A 11 -36.14 -4.40 -11.10
C LYS A 11 -35.27 -5.59 -11.50
N LEU A 12 -34.11 -5.75 -10.88
CA LEU A 12 -33.26 -6.93 -11.09
C LEU A 12 -33.97 -8.20 -10.56
N PRO A 13 -33.79 -9.36 -11.23
CA PRO A 13 -34.15 -10.68 -10.71
C PRO A 13 -33.65 -10.88 -9.28
N LYS A 14 -34.37 -11.67 -8.48
CA LYS A 14 -34.08 -11.86 -7.06
C LYS A 14 -32.66 -12.43 -6.86
N GLU A 15 -32.29 -13.36 -7.72
CA GLU A 15 -31.04 -14.10 -7.74
C GLU A 15 -29.85 -13.16 -7.90
N LEU A 16 -29.89 -12.26 -8.90
CA LEU A 16 -28.84 -11.27 -9.14
C LEU A 16 -28.75 -10.23 -8.02
N ARG A 17 -29.87 -9.89 -7.36
CA ARG A 17 -29.86 -9.00 -6.21
C ARG A 17 -29.21 -9.65 -5.00
N ASP A 18 -29.62 -10.87 -4.68
CA ASP A 18 -29.10 -11.62 -3.54
C ASP A 18 -27.58 -11.85 -3.68
N GLU A 19 -27.11 -12.16 -4.89
CA GLU A 19 -25.68 -12.31 -5.22
C GLU A 19 -24.89 -11.00 -5.05
N ILE A 20 -25.43 -9.87 -5.50
CA ILE A 20 -24.85 -8.54 -5.27
C ILE A 20 -24.80 -8.24 -3.77
N TYR A 21 -25.81 -8.61 -3.00
CA TYR A 21 -25.86 -8.35 -1.56
C TYR A 21 -24.89 -9.21 -0.76
N ALA A 22 -24.62 -10.45 -1.19
CA ALA A 22 -23.64 -11.33 -0.55
C ALA A 22 -22.20 -10.77 -0.58
N HIS A 23 -21.88 -9.89 -1.53
CA HIS A 23 -20.55 -9.32 -1.75
C HIS A 23 -20.34 -7.92 -1.14
N LEU A 24 -21.36 -7.33 -0.51
CA LEU A 24 -21.28 -6.01 0.10
C LEU A 24 -20.91 -6.09 1.60
N LYS A 25 -20.03 -5.19 2.07
CA LYS A 25 -19.73 -5.09 3.50
C LYS A 25 -20.97 -4.64 4.27
N SER A 26 -21.11 -5.06 5.53
CA SER A 26 -22.32 -4.78 6.32
C SER A 26 -22.67 -3.29 6.46
N ASP A 27 -21.68 -2.39 6.35
CA ASP A 27 -21.92 -0.94 6.34
C ASP A 27 -22.43 -0.43 4.98
N ASP A 28 -21.96 -0.99 3.87
CA ASP A 28 -22.51 -0.70 2.53
C ASP A 28 -23.96 -1.19 2.43
N VAL A 29 -24.26 -2.38 2.97
CA VAL A 29 -25.63 -2.92 3.09
C VAL A 29 -26.54 -1.97 3.88
N LYS A 30 -26.07 -1.44 5.02
CA LYS A 30 -26.81 -0.44 5.82
C LYS A 30 -27.02 0.86 5.04
N ASN A 31 -25.98 1.37 4.39
CA ASN A 31 -26.03 2.61 3.60
C ASN A 31 -27.02 2.49 2.42
N LEU A 32 -26.95 1.40 1.65
CA LEU A 32 -27.89 1.10 0.56
C LEU A 32 -29.33 1.00 1.06
N ARG A 33 -29.57 0.30 2.18
CA ARG A 33 -30.90 0.24 2.82
C ARG A 33 -31.40 1.61 3.27
N ALA A 34 -30.53 2.51 3.70
CA ALA A 34 -30.89 3.87 4.10
C ALA A 34 -31.24 4.80 2.93
N THR A 35 -30.92 4.44 1.68
CA THR A 35 -31.19 5.32 0.51
C THR A 35 -32.68 5.50 0.21
N CYS A 36 -33.50 4.44 0.33
CA CYS A 36 -34.95 4.54 0.19
C CYS A 36 -35.70 3.34 0.78
N SER A 37 -36.99 3.50 1.06
CA SER A 37 -37.86 2.45 1.61
C SER A 37 -38.03 1.22 0.71
N ALA A 38 -37.77 1.33 -0.59
CA ALA A 38 -37.73 0.17 -1.50
C ALA A 38 -36.46 -0.66 -1.28
N MET A 39 -35.28 -0.04 -1.17
CA MET A 39 -34.03 -0.74 -0.80
C MET A 39 -34.13 -1.36 0.58
N ALA A 40 -34.68 -0.64 1.56
CA ALA A 40 -34.91 -1.16 2.92
C ALA A 40 -35.83 -2.40 2.98
N LYS A 41 -36.64 -2.66 1.95
CA LYS A 41 -37.49 -3.86 1.84
C LYS A 41 -36.90 -4.99 0.98
N LEU A 42 -35.97 -4.67 0.08
CA LEU A 42 -35.43 -5.61 -0.90
C LEU A 42 -34.09 -6.21 -0.49
N ILE A 43 -33.27 -5.44 0.22
CA ILE A 43 -31.94 -5.87 0.68
C ILE A 43 -32.12 -6.52 2.06
N PRO A 44 -31.84 -7.82 2.27
CA PRO A 44 -31.91 -8.42 3.59
C PRO A 44 -30.90 -7.77 4.56
N LEU A 45 -31.24 -7.76 5.85
CA LEU A 45 -30.28 -7.41 6.89
C LEU A 45 -29.44 -8.64 7.20
N SER A 46 -28.13 -8.54 6.98
CA SER A 46 -27.16 -9.49 7.50
C SER A 46 -26.75 -9.07 8.91
N PHE A 47 -27.04 -9.94 9.88
CA PHE A 47 -26.65 -9.82 11.28
C PHE A 47 -26.24 -11.20 11.79
N ASP A 48 -24.94 -11.39 11.96
CA ASP A 48 -24.31 -12.58 12.53
C ASP A 48 -24.22 -12.51 14.07
N ARG A 49 -24.29 -11.31 14.65
CA ARG A 49 -24.13 -11.06 16.09
C ARG A 49 -25.21 -10.12 16.64
N VAL A 50 -25.68 -10.39 17.86
CA VAL A 50 -26.62 -9.56 18.61
C VAL A 50 -26.07 -9.18 19.99
N PHE A 51 -26.53 -8.06 20.55
CA PHE A 51 -26.04 -7.52 21.82
C PHE A 51 -27.13 -7.57 22.89
N ILE A 52 -26.75 -7.94 24.10
CA ILE A 52 -27.61 -7.91 25.29
C ILE A 52 -26.89 -7.20 26.44
N SER A 53 -27.56 -6.28 27.12
CA SER A 53 -27.04 -5.54 28.28
C SER A 53 -28.21 -5.14 29.19
N ALA A 54 -27.91 -4.59 30.35
CA ALA A 54 -28.90 -4.04 31.29
C ALA A 54 -29.52 -2.71 30.81
N ASN A 55 -30.11 -2.68 29.62
CA ASN A 55 -30.77 -1.52 29.02
C ASN A 55 -31.95 -1.94 28.13
N SER A 56 -33.13 -1.32 28.33
CA SER A 56 -34.37 -1.77 27.70
C SER A 56 -34.38 -1.62 26.17
N LEU A 57 -33.64 -0.65 25.61
CA LEU A 57 -33.50 -0.51 24.15
C LEU A 57 -32.70 -1.68 23.55
N ASN A 58 -31.61 -2.10 24.20
CA ASN A 58 -30.85 -3.27 23.79
C ASN A 58 -31.74 -4.54 23.84
N LEU A 59 -32.48 -4.75 24.94
CA LEU A 59 -33.40 -5.90 25.07
C LEU A 59 -34.53 -5.88 24.05
N LYS A 60 -35.10 -4.71 23.76
CA LYS A 60 -36.17 -4.54 22.77
C LYS A 60 -35.70 -4.87 21.36
N VAL A 61 -34.49 -4.41 20.99
CA VAL A 61 -33.88 -4.74 19.68
C VAL A 61 -33.51 -6.22 19.61
N PHE A 62 -32.95 -6.80 20.68
CA PHE A 62 -32.64 -8.22 20.77
C PHE A 62 -33.88 -9.10 20.54
N ARG A 63 -34.97 -8.86 21.29
CA ARG A 63 -36.23 -9.61 21.13
C ARG A 63 -36.85 -9.41 19.75
N ALA A 64 -36.83 -8.20 19.20
CA ALA A 64 -37.31 -7.93 17.84
C ALA A 64 -36.50 -8.65 16.74
N ILE A 65 -35.22 -8.96 16.98
CA ILE A 65 -34.40 -9.79 16.08
C ILE A 65 -34.74 -11.28 16.26
N ALA A 66 -34.94 -11.75 17.50
CA ALA A 66 -35.33 -13.13 17.81
C ALA A 66 -36.75 -13.51 17.31
N ASP A 67 -37.69 -12.57 17.31
CA ASP A 67 -39.03 -12.74 16.71
C ASP A 67 -39.04 -12.57 15.17
N ASN A 68 -37.93 -12.18 14.56
CA ASN A 68 -37.86 -12.03 13.11
C ASN A 68 -37.56 -13.36 12.40
N GLU A 69 -38.58 -13.91 11.74
CA GLU A 69 -38.55 -15.17 10.96
C GLU A 69 -37.42 -15.28 9.91
N ILE A 70 -36.76 -14.18 9.52
CA ILE A 70 -35.67 -14.18 8.52
C ILE A 70 -34.31 -13.91 9.19
N ILE A 71 -34.23 -12.90 10.06
CA ILE A 71 -32.96 -12.46 10.65
C ILE A 71 -32.46 -13.47 11.70
N ARG A 72 -33.36 -14.07 12.50
CA ARG A 72 -32.96 -14.99 13.59
C ARG A 72 -32.15 -16.20 13.10
N HIS A 73 -32.34 -16.63 11.85
CA HIS A 73 -31.61 -17.74 11.24
C HIS A 73 -30.16 -17.40 10.85
N GLN A 74 -29.79 -16.11 10.85
CA GLN A 74 -28.43 -15.64 10.53
C GLN A 74 -27.58 -15.37 11.77
N VAL A 75 -28.20 -15.20 12.94
CA VAL A 75 -27.49 -14.93 14.20
C VAL A 75 -26.73 -16.18 14.64
N THR A 76 -25.41 -16.04 14.76
CA THR A 76 -24.49 -17.09 15.23
C THR A 76 -23.83 -16.79 16.57
N GLU A 77 -23.90 -15.53 17.04
CA GLU A 77 -23.32 -15.08 18.31
C GLU A 77 -24.25 -14.16 19.11
N ILE A 78 -24.30 -14.35 20.43
CA ILE A 78 -24.78 -13.34 21.39
C ILE A 78 -23.57 -12.76 22.12
N VAL A 79 -23.48 -11.43 22.13
CA VAL A 79 -22.52 -10.67 22.95
C VAL A 79 -23.26 -10.14 24.18
N TRP A 80 -22.98 -10.74 25.34
CA TRP A 80 -23.36 -10.23 26.66
C TRP A 80 -22.41 -9.13 27.09
N ASP A 81 -22.97 -7.95 27.22
CA ASP A 81 -22.34 -6.74 27.72
C ASP A 81 -22.63 -6.62 29.21
N ASP A 82 -21.62 -6.89 30.03
CA ASP A 82 -21.73 -6.80 31.49
C ASP A 82 -21.46 -5.39 32.03
N ALA A 83 -21.13 -4.44 31.14
CA ALA A 83 -20.98 -3.02 31.45
C ALA A 83 -22.26 -2.48 32.11
N ARG A 84 -22.12 -1.95 33.32
CA ARG A 84 -23.22 -1.31 34.07
C ARG A 84 -22.82 0.09 34.48
N LEU A 85 -23.72 1.03 34.23
CA LEU A 85 -23.56 2.43 34.59
C LEU A 85 -23.45 2.58 36.11
N THR A 86 -22.40 3.28 36.52
CA THR A 86 -22.01 3.56 37.90
C THR A 86 -23.00 4.51 38.60
N THR A 87 -23.35 4.24 39.85
CA THR A 87 -24.24 5.08 40.67
C THR A 87 -23.53 5.85 41.80
N LYS A 88 -22.28 5.48 42.13
CA LYS A 88 -21.42 6.09 43.17
C LYS A 88 -19.97 5.59 43.02
N PRO A 89 -18.96 6.21 43.66
CA PRO A 89 -17.59 5.69 43.71
C PRO A 89 -17.52 4.27 44.27
N ASP A 90 -16.71 3.44 43.61
CA ASP A 90 -16.76 1.98 43.74
C ASP A 90 -15.70 1.44 44.72
N LEU A 91 -14.60 2.18 44.96
CA LEU A 91 -13.56 1.86 45.96
C LEU A 91 -13.71 2.69 47.24
N GLU A 92 -12.94 2.33 48.27
CA GLU A 92 -12.87 3.06 49.55
C GLU A 92 -11.80 4.16 49.53
N GLU A 93 -10.62 3.93 48.95
CA GLU A 93 -9.60 4.98 48.71
C GLU A 93 -10.14 6.15 47.88
N ASP A 94 -10.95 5.84 46.86
CA ASP A 94 -11.70 6.84 46.07
C ASP A 94 -12.61 7.71 46.94
N ARG A 95 -13.06 7.21 48.11
CA ARG A 95 -13.94 7.92 49.04
C ARG A 95 -13.16 8.72 50.09
N ASP A 96 -12.08 8.12 50.60
CA ASP A 96 -11.18 8.75 51.55
C ASP A 96 -10.52 10.02 50.95
N GLU A 97 -10.29 10.03 49.63
CA GLU A 97 -9.82 11.22 48.88
C GLU A 97 -10.84 12.38 48.88
N TYR A 98 -12.10 12.17 49.31
CA TYR A 98 -13.06 13.24 49.60
C TYR A 98 -13.18 13.56 51.10
N GLU A 99 -12.81 12.65 52.01
CA GLU A 99 -12.77 12.94 53.45
C GLU A 99 -11.64 13.94 53.82
N GLU A 100 -10.52 13.97 53.09
CA GLU A 100 -9.46 14.98 53.30
C GLU A 100 -9.92 16.44 53.04
N ASP A 101 -10.99 16.64 52.26
CA ASP A 101 -11.63 17.94 52.01
C ASP A 101 -12.81 18.25 52.98
N ASP A 102 -13.06 17.39 53.98
CA ASP A 102 -14.11 17.51 55.02
C ASP A 102 -15.55 17.43 54.47
N VAL A 103 -15.79 16.66 53.39
CA VAL A 103 -17.14 16.50 52.79
C VAL A 103 -17.44 15.10 52.24
N ASP A 104 -18.64 14.58 52.54
CA ASP A 104 -19.14 13.31 51.99
C ASP A 104 -19.33 13.41 50.44
N PRO A 105 -18.85 12.43 49.65
CA PRO A 105 -19.00 12.42 48.19
C PRO A 105 -20.43 12.41 47.65
N ASP A 106 -21.41 12.01 48.46
CA ASP A 106 -22.84 12.09 48.13
C ASP A 106 -23.47 13.43 48.57
N ASP A 107 -22.82 14.23 49.45
CA ASP A 107 -23.34 15.51 49.96
C ASP A 107 -22.93 16.76 49.13
N ILE A 108 -21.84 16.74 48.35
CA ILE A 108 -21.56 17.83 47.38
C ILE A 108 -22.44 17.70 46.14
N VAL A 109 -23.70 18.09 46.31
CA VAL A 109 -24.60 18.40 45.21
C VAL A 109 -24.31 19.83 44.75
N THR A 110 -23.87 20.00 43.50
CA THR A 110 -23.80 21.34 42.87
C THR A 110 -25.18 22.01 42.85
N ASP A 111 -25.26 23.35 42.70
CA ASP A 111 -26.53 24.10 42.65
C ASP A 111 -27.59 23.54 41.68
N ASN A 112 -27.17 22.71 40.71
CA ASN A 112 -27.98 22.10 39.66
C ASN A 112 -28.32 20.60 39.86
N GLY A 113 -27.98 19.97 40.99
CA GLY A 113 -28.37 18.58 41.29
C GLY A 113 -27.39 17.48 40.83
N CYS A 114 -26.27 17.83 40.18
CA CYS A 114 -25.26 16.87 39.73
C CYS A 114 -24.30 16.47 40.88
N PRO A 115 -24.08 15.16 41.15
CA PRO A 115 -23.08 14.68 42.10
C PRO A 115 -21.64 15.02 41.70
N HIS A 116 -20.76 15.17 42.69
CA HIS A 116 -19.35 15.48 42.48
C HIS A 116 -18.60 14.38 41.72
N TRP A 117 -18.81 13.11 42.09
CA TRP A 117 -18.16 11.96 41.44
C TRP A 117 -18.43 11.91 39.93
N PHE A 118 -19.66 12.18 39.49
CA PHE A 118 -20.02 12.20 38.07
C PHE A 118 -19.28 13.29 37.29
N ARG A 119 -19.01 14.42 37.94
CA ARG A 119 -18.25 15.53 37.37
C ARG A 119 -16.75 15.25 37.30
N LYS A 120 -16.17 14.60 38.32
CA LYS A 120 -14.73 14.22 38.37
C LYS A 120 -14.44 13.08 37.38
N TRP A 121 -15.29 12.07 37.29
CA TRP A 121 -15.05 10.84 36.51
C TRP A 121 -15.48 10.92 35.03
N ARG A 122 -15.67 12.13 34.50
CA ARG A 122 -15.90 12.36 33.05
C ARG A 122 -14.56 12.45 32.32
N SER A 123 -14.57 12.42 30.98
CA SER A 123 -13.37 12.38 30.12
C SER A 123 -12.19 13.30 30.51
N ASP A 124 -11.20 12.78 31.26
CA ASP A 124 -9.90 13.44 31.51
C ASP A 124 -8.96 13.51 30.27
N TYR A 125 -9.42 13.02 29.12
CA TYR A 125 -8.75 13.17 27.83
C TYR A 125 -8.84 14.58 27.21
N ILE A 126 -9.21 15.59 28.00
CA ILE A 126 -8.94 16.99 27.70
C ILE A 126 -7.65 17.35 28.42
N ASP A 127 -6.56 17.44 27.66
CA ASP A 127 -5.26 17.95 28.12
C ASP A 127 -5.47 19.11 29.12
N PRO A 128 -4.97 19.02 30.36
CA PRO A 128 -5.09 20.08 31.37
C PRO A 128 -4.57 21.45 30.90
N GLY A 129 -3.74 21.50 29.85
CA GLY A 129 -3.33 22.74 29.17
C GLY A 129 -4.38 23.36 28.23
N SER A 130 -5.37 22.59 27.77
CA SER A 130 -6.40 23.00 26.81
C SER A 130 -7.58 23.70 27.47
N ARG A 131 -7.56 25.05 27.48
CA ARG A 131 -8.60 25.88 28.10
C ARG A 131 -9.95 25.92 27.36
N HIS A 132 -10.14 25.16 26.27
CA HIS A 132 -11.37 25.22 25.46
C HIS A 132 -11.98 23.83 25.23
N LEU A 133 -13.16 23.61 25.81
CA LEU A 133 -14.07 22.51 25.49
C LEU A 133 -14.60 22.68 24.05
N PRO A 134 -14.59 21.65 23.19
CA PRO A 134 -15.16 21.76 21.85
C PRO A 134 -16.67 22.05 21.84
N ASP A 135 -17.10 23.00 20.99
CA ASP A 135 -18.49 23.53 20.85
C ASP A 135 -19.63 22.50 20.64
N TYR A 136 -19.31 21.21 20.50
CA TYR A 136 -20.28 20.13 20.29
C TYR A 136 -20.48 19.22 21.51
N LEU A 137 -19.82 19.49 22.64
CA LEU A 137 -20.06 18.80 23.91
C LEU A 137 -21.34 19.30 24.58
N MET A 138 -22.06 18.39 25.23
CA MET A 138 -23.19 18.73 26.10
C MET A 138 -22.69 19.36 27.41
N SER A 139 -23.56 20.13 28.08
CA SER A 139 -23.25 20.63 29.42
C SER A 139 -23.17 19.49 30.45
N ILE A 140 -22.63 19.77 31.64
CA ILE A 140 -22.60 18.79 32.75
C ILE A 140 -24.03 18.41 33.14
N GLU A 141 -24.91 19.41 33.26
CA GLU A 141 -26.32 19.28 33.61
C GLU A 141 -27.10 18.48 32.56
N GLU A 142 -26.90 18.80 31.27
CA GLU A 142 -27.53 18.06 30.17
C GLU A 142 -27.07 16.60 30.11
N SER A 143 -25.80 16.35 30.44
CA SER A 143 -25.23 14.99 30.46
C SER A 143 -25.71 14.20 31.67
N TRP A 144 -25.73 14.81 32.86
CA TRP A 144 -26.26 14.20 34.08
C TRP A 144 -27.74 13.82 33.92
N ALA A 145 -28.58 14.76 33.47
CA ALA A 145 -30.02 14.50 33.28
C ALA A 145 -30.30 13.39 32.25
N TYR A 146 -29.44 13.21 31.25
CA TYR A 146 -29.55 12.07 30.32
C TYR A 146 -29.04 10.76 30.96
N TYR A 147 -27.98 10.83 31.78
CA TYR A 147 -27.43 9.68 32.49
C TYR A 147 -28.39 9.12 33.56
N GLU A 148 -29.09 9.97 34.30
CA GLU A 148 -30.14 9.56 35.27
C GLU A 148 -31.23 8.70 34.63
N LEU A 149 -31.65 9.04 33.41
CA LEU A 149 -32.64 8.26 32.66
C LEU A 149 -32.11 6.86 32.29
N LEU A 150 -30.81 6.74 32.00
CA LEU A 150 -30.17 5.46 31.72
C LEU A 150 -29.97 4.63 33.01
N LEU A 151 -29.67 5.29 34.14
CA LEU A 151 -29.57 4.62 35.45
C LEU A 151 -30.91 4.01 35.88
N GLU A 152 -32.01 4.75 35.72
CA GLU A 152 -33.34 4.25 36.10
C GLU A 152 -33.81 3.13 35.17
N ASP A 153 -33.55 3.22 33.85
CA ASP A 153 -33.80 2.13 32.90
C ASP A 153 -33.00 0.86 33.26
N GLN A 154 -31.71 1.02 33.58
CA GLN A 154 -30.86 -0.08 34.05
C GLN A 154 -31.38 -0.71 35.35
N ARG A 155 -31.79 0.13 36.32
CA ARG A 155 -32.35 -0.33 37.60
C ARG A 155 -33.62 -1.16 37.38
N GLN A 156 -34.52 -0.73 36.49
CA GLN A 156 -35.75 -1.47 36.16
C GLN A 156 -35.47 -2.79 35.44
N VAL A 157 -34.52 -2.81 34.49
CA VAL A 157 -34.11 -4.04 33.80
C VAL A 157 -33.52 -5.07 34.76
N LEU A 158 -32.61 -4.64 35.65
CA LEU A 158 -31.98 -5.53 36.63
C LEU A 158 -32.97 -6.01 37.70
N ALA A 159 -33.87 -5.15 38.19
CA ALA A 159 -34.86 -5.52 39.21
C ALA A 159 -35.96 -6.48 38.70
N SER A 160 -36.09 -6.64 37.38
CA SER A 160 -37.06 -7.54 36.74
C SER A 160 -36.41 -8.74 36.03
N ASP A 161 -35.08 -8.88 36.10
CA ASP A 161 -34.28 -9.86 35.34
C ASP A 161 -34.66 -9.94 33.85
N ALA A 162 -35.09 -8.81 33.28
CA ALA A 162 -35.61 -8.76 31.91
C ALA A 162 -34.54 -9.11 30.87
N ASP A 163 -33.26 -8.91 31.20
CA ASP A 163 -32.10 -9.33 30.43
C ASP A 163 -31.90 -10.85 30.48
N ILE A 164 -31.99 -11.48 31.65
CA ILE A 164 -31.93 -12.95 31.78
C ILE A 164 -33.04 -13.61 30.94
N GLU A 165 -34.27 -13.10 31.03
CA GLU A 165 -35.40 -13.65 30.27
C GLU A 165 -35.29 -13.34 28.77
N ALA A 166 -34.67 -12.22 28.38
CA ALA A 166 -34.33 -11.97 26.97
C ALA A 166 -33.25 -12.96 26.48
N PHE A 167 -32.25 -13.29 27.30
CA PHE A 167 -31.20 -14.25 26.94
C PHE A 167 -31.76 -15.66 26.69
N LYS A 168 -32.54 -16.20 27.64
CA LYS A 168 -33.25 -17.48 27.49
C LYS A 168 -34.12 -17.52 26.23
N PHE A 169 -34.84 -16.43 25.97
CA PHE A 169 -35.65 -16.28 24.76
C PHE A 169 -34.80 -16.32 23.47
N GLY A 170 -33.62 -15.71 23.48
CA GLY A 170 -32.68 -15.76 22.36
C GLY A 170 -32.13 -17.17 22.09
N LEU A 171 -31.72 -17.88 23.15
CA LEU A 171 -31.20 -19.25 23.05
C LEU A 171 -32.17 -20.19 22.32
N GLN A 172 -33.47 -20.08 22.59
CA GLN A 172 -34.53 -20.89 21.95
C GLN A 172 -34.91 -20.43 20.53
N ARG A 173 -34.54 -19.22 20.11
CA ARG A 173 -35.03 -18.58 18.88
C ARG A 173 -33.96 -18.38 17.80
N PHE A 174 -32.68 -18.53 18.12
CA PHE A 174 -31.58 -18.41 17.15
C PHE A 174 -31.04 -19.81 16.76
N PRO A 175 -31.56 -20.46 15.71
CA PRO A 175 -31.21 -21.85 15.38
C PRO A 175 -29.77 -22.03 14.86
N SER A 176 -29.10 -20.96 14.46
CA SER A 176 -27.70 -20.96 14.02
C SER A 176 -26.72 -20.51 15.12
N LEU A 177 -27.22 -20.26 16.33
CA LEU A 177 -26.44 -19.76 17.45
C LEU A 177 -25.48 -20.82 17.98
N LYS A 178 -24.18 -20.49 17.94
CA LYS A 178 -23.09 -21.36 18.37
C LYS A 178 -22.16 -20.70 19.40
N ARG A 179 -22.13 -19.37 19.45
CA ARG A 179 -21.17 -18.57 20.23
C ARG A 179 -21.84 -17.68 21.25
N ILE A 180 -21.28 -17.64 22.45
CA ILE A 180 -21.57 -16.61 23.46
C ILE A 180 -20.28 -15.89 23.81
N THR A 181 -20.30 -14.56 23.71
CA THR A 181 -19.21 -13.68 24.16
C THR A 181 -19.68 -12.91 25.38
N ILE A 182 -18.88 -12.85 26.44
CA ILE A 182 -19.14 -12.10 27.67
C ILE A 182 -18.00 -11.08 27.81
N THR A 183 -18.35 -9.80 27.89
CA THR A 183 -17.38 -8.69 27.91
C THR A 183 -17.81 -7.59 28.87
N PRO A 184 -16.90 -7.02 29.68
CA PRO A 184 -17.18 -5.85 30.51
C PRO A 184 -17.00 -4.51 29.76
N SER A 185 -16.65 -4.53 28.48
CA SER A 185 -15.95 -3.41 27.82
C SER A 185 -16.57 -2.89 26.52
N THR A 186 -17.87 -3.12 26.23
CA THR A 186 -18.48 -2.66 24.96
C THR A 186 -18.36 -1.16 24.72
N HIS A 187 -18.45 -0.37 25.79
CA HIS A 187 -18.33 1.08 25.75
C HIS A 187 -16.91 1.56 25.40
N GLY A 188 -15.90 0.69 25.54
CA GLY A 188 -14.52 0.91 25.11
C GLY A 188 -13.91 2.22 25.59
N ARG A 189 -13.70 3.15 24.66
CA ARG A 189 -13.25 4.52 24.95
C ARG A 189 -14.32 5.52 24.56
N ILE A 190 -14.35 6.68 25.21
CA ILE A 190 -15.34 7.73 24.91
C ILE A 190 -15.26 8.13 23.43
N ARG A 191 -16.42 8.15 22.75
CA ARG A 191 -16.60 8.28 21.28
C ARG A 191 -16.10 7.11 20.43
N ASN A 192 -15.36 6.17 21.02
CA ASN A 192 -14.78 5.01 20.37
C ASN A 192 -15.05 3.68 21.12
N PRO A 193 -16.31 3.20 21.11
CA PRO A 193 -16.71 1.94 21.74
C PRO A 193 -16.16 0.72 21.00
N LEU A 194 -15.80 -0.34 21.75
CA LEU A 194 -15.48 -1.66 21.17
C LEU A 194 -16.68 -2.20 20.38
N TYR A 195 -17.89 -2.04 20.92
CA TYR A 195 -19.12 -2.52 20.31
C TYR A 195 -20.20 -1.42 20.32
N ARG A 196 -20.69 -1.06 19.13
CA ARG A 196 -21.80 -0.11 18.97
C ARG A 196 -23.15 -0.79 19.22
N THR A 197 -23.48 -1.02 20.49
CA THR A 197 -24.79 -1.52 20.93
C THR A 197 -25.92 -0.54 20.54
N PRO A 198 -27.19 -0.98 20.44
CA PRO A 198 -28.32 -0.08 20.17
C PRO A 198 -28.40 1.13 21.12
N MET A 199 -28.14 0.94 22.42
CA MET A 199 -28.00 1.98 23.44
C MET A 199 -26.92 3.00 23.07
N ILE A 200 -25.68 2.54 22.82
CA ILE A 200 -24.54 3.41 22.48
C ILE A 200 -24.78 4.17 21.16
N ARG A 201 -25.53 3.60 20.22
CA ARG A 201 -25.95 4.28 18.98
C ARG A 201 -27.03 5.34 19.20
N ALA A 202 -27.79 5.26 20.29
CA ALA A 202 -28.86 6.20 20.62
C ALA A 202 -28.38 7.40 21.45
N PHE A 203 -27.12 7.39 21.92
CA PHE A 203 -26.55 8.50 22.68
C PHE A 203 -26.58 9.82 21.89
N PRO A 204 -26.97 10.95 22.52
CA PRO A 204 -26.97 12.24 21.87
C PRO A 204 -25.54 12.70 21.53
N ARG A 205 -25.40 13.43 20.43
CA ARG A 205 -24.11 14.01 20.02
C ARG A 205 -23.65 14.99 21.11
N GLY A 206 -22.46 14.75 21.65
CA GLY A 206 -21.87 15.58 22.70
C GLY A 206 -21.97 14.99 24.10
N PHE A 207 -22.69 13.88 24.28
CA PHE A 207 -22.81 13.20 25.56
C PHE A 207 -21.44 12.72 26.08
N ASP A 208 -21.12 13.10 27.30
CA ASP A 208 -19.93 12.73 28.06
C ASP A 208 -20.38 12.16 29.41
N TYR A 209 -19.80 11.05 29.84
CA TYR A 209 -20.27 10.28 31.00
C TYR A 209 -19.14 9.40 31.55
N PRO A 210 -19.17 9.06 32.86
CA PRO A 210 -18.24 8.10 33.44
C PRO A 210 -18.32 6.74 32.75
N MET A 211 -17.17 6.23 32.32
CA MET A 211 -17.10 4.96 31.62
C MET A 211 -17.42 3.80 32.60
N PRO A 212 -18.40 2.93 32.31
CA PRO A 212 -18.76 1.85 33.21
C PRO A 212 -17.63 0.81 33.38
N THR A 213 -17.10 0.69 34.60
CA THR A 213 -16.07 -0.27 35.00
C THR A 213 -16.69 -1.53 35.62
N ALA A 214 -17.32 -2.38 34.81
CA ALA A 214 -18.11 -3.49 35.34
C ALA A 214 -17.34 -4.56 36.13
N TRP A 215 -16.12 -4.88 35.69
CA TRP A 215 -15.25 -5.86 36.33
C TRP A 215 -14.00 -5.16 36.88
N PRO A 216 -13.53 -5.49 38.09
CA PRO A 216 -12.23 -5.03 38.60
C PRO A 216 -11.10 -5.25 37.60
N GLY A 217 -10.19 -4.28 37.49
CA GLY A 217 -9.12 -4.25 36.52
C GLY A 217 -8.11 -3.16 36.86
N PHE A 218 -7.06 -3.04 36.04
CA PHE A 218 -6.09 -1.95 36.13
C PHE A 218 -6.55 -0.73 35.31
N THR A 219 -6.50 0.46 35.92
CA THR A 219 -6.66 1.75 35.22
C THR A 219 -5.40 2.61 35.42
N GLU A 220 -5.16 3.57 34.52
CA GLU A 220 -4.03 4.52 34.61
C GLU A 220 -4.19 5.52 35.78
N GLU A 221 -5.37 5.58 36.39
CA GLU A 221 -5.79 6.57 37.41
C GLU A 221 -5.59 6.08 38.85
N LEU A 222 -5.41 4.77 39.07
CA LEU A 222 -5.24 4.19 40.40
C LEU A 222 -3.80 4.40 40.93
N SER A 223 -3.69 5.08 42.06
CA SER A 223 -2.43 5.29 42.78
C SER A 223 -1.85 3.98 43.35
N GLU A 224 -2.72 3.07 43.82
CA GLU A 224 -2.36 1.73 44.31
C GLU A 224 -2.97 0.60 43.47
N ARG A 225 -2.29 -0.56 43.44
CA ARG A 225 -2.64 -1.68 42.55
C ARG A 225 -3.67 -2.61 43.20
N LEU A 226 -4.89 -2.61 42.68
CA LEU A 226 -5.96 -3.53 43.10
C LEU A 226 -5.55 -5.02 42.97
N ASP A 227 -5.53 -5.72 44.10
CA ASP A 227 -5.35 -7.17 44.13
C ASP A 227 -6.66 -7.93 43.84
N VAL A 228 -6.54 -9.16 43.33
CA VAL A 228 -7.68 -10.04 43.07
C VAL A 228 -8.12 -10.75 44.36
N LEU A 229 -9.30 -10.39 44.86
CA LEU A 229 -9.83 -10.95 46.10
C LEU A 229 -10.40 -12.36 45.90
N PRO A 230 -10.38 -13.22 46.94
CA PRO A 230 -10.84 -14.61 46.81
C PRO A 230 -12.29 -14.72 46.34
N TRP A 231 -12.57 -15.64 45.41
CA TRP A 231 -13.97 -15.94 45.02
C TRP A 231 -14.77 -16.60 46.16
N VAL A 232 -14.08 -17.32 47.07
CA VAL A 232 -14.69 -17.99 48.23
C VAL A 232 -13.85 -17.76 49.50
N ALA A 233 -14.20 -16.72 50.25
CA ALA A 233 -13.65 -16.41 51.58
C ALA A 233 -14.38 -17.13 52.73
N LYS A 234 -13.90 -16.94 53.97
CA LYS A 234 -14.55 -17.44 55.21
C LYS A 234 -15.39 -16.38 55.93
N ASN A 235 -15.18 -15.11 55.59
CA ASN A 235 -15.80 -13.91 56.15
C ASN A 235 -15.64 -12.77 55.14
N ASP A 236 -16.38 -11.68 55.33
CA ASP A 236 -16.43 -10.56 54.37
C ASP A 236 -15.25 -9.59 54.48
N ARG A 237 -14.45 -9.69 55.54
CA ARG A 237 -13.32 -8.81 55.85
C ARG A 237 -12.41 -8.47 54.64
N PRO A 238 -11.97 -9.42 53.78
CA PRO A 238 -11.09 -9.08 52.65
C PRO A 238 -11.73 -8.20 51.58
N TYR A 239 -13.06 -8.16 51.48
CA TYR A 239 -13.80 -7.28 50.57
C TYR A 239 -14.10 -5.94 51.26
N GLN A 240 -14.38 -5.98 52.56
CA GLN A 240 -14.60 -4.80 53.38
C GLN A 240 -13.35 -3.91 53.51
N GLU A 241 -12.14 -4.49 53.49
CA GLU A 241 -10.86 -3.75 53.54
C GLU A 241 -10.46 -3.08 52.20
N VAL A 242 -11.28 -3.15 51.15
CA VAL A 242 -10.95 -2.61 49.80
C VAL A 242 -12.12 -1.85 49.17
N TYR A 243 -13.35 -2.28 49.44
CA TYR A 243 -14.58 -1.78 48.82
C TYR A 243 -15.58 -1.18 49.83
N GLY A 244 -15.13 -0.87 51.05
CA GLY A 244 -15.97 -0.33 52.12
C GLY A 244 -16.67 -1.37 53.00
N PRO A 245 -17.07 -0.99 54.22
CA PRO A 245 -17.62 -1.89 55.24
C PRO A 245 -18.90 -2.63 54.82
N ASP A 246 -19.64 -2.12 53.84
CA ASP A 246 -20.85 -2.75 53.28
C ASP A 246 -20.56 -3.84 52.24
N CYS A 247 -19.32 -3.98 51.76
CA CYS A 247 -18.99 -4.93 50.70
C CYS A 247 -18.89 -6.37 51.23
N THR A 248 -19.85 -7.21 50.82
CA THR A 248 -19.85 -8.64 51.11
C THR A 248 -19.21 -9.46 49.99
N ALA A 249 -18.88 -10.72 50.28
CA ALA A 249 -18.43 -11.70 49.29
C ALA A 249 -19.42 -11.85 48.11
N GLU A 250 -20.72 -11.69 48.36
CA GLU A 250 -21.73 -11.73 47.30
C GLU A 250 -21.75 -10.44 46.48
N ALA A 251 -21.64 -9.27 47.12
CA ALA A 251 -21.55 -7.98 46.43
C ALA A 251 -20.32 -7.93 45.51
N TYR A 252 -19.17 -8.44 45.97
CA TYR A 252 -17.96 -8.56 45.15
C TYR A 252 -18.17 -9.51 43.95
N ARG A 253 -18.72 -10.72 44.15
CA ARG A 253 -19.03 -11.64 43.05
C ARG A 253 -20.09 -11.09 42.09
N ALA A 254 -20.99 -10.23 42.56
CA ALA A 254 -22.00 -9.56 41.74
C ALA A 254 -21.41 -8.51 40.78
N LYS A 255 -20.11 -8.17 40.85
CA LYS A 255 -19.42 -7.40 39.79
C LYS A 255 -19.36 -8.20 38.48
N TRP A 256 -19.11 -9.51 38.52
CA TRP A 256 -19.15 -10.43 37.37
C TRP A 256 -20.56 -11.03 37.09
N ARG A 257 -21.64 -10.23 37.13
CA ARG A 257 -23.03 -10.74 37.01
C ARG A 257 -23.25 -11.52 35.72
N GLY A 258 -22.82 -10.99 34.58
CA GLY A 258 -23.02 -11.56 33.26
C GLY A 258 -22.37 -12.93 33.11
N TYR A 259 -21.15 -13.10 33.63
CA TYR A 259 -20.53 -14.42 33.71
C TYR A 259 -21.42 -15.41 34.47
N ARG A 260 -21.85 -15.07 35.68
CA ARG A 260 -22.66 -15.94 36.57
C ARG A 260 -24.02 -16.29 35.95
N VAL A 261 -24.68 -15.30 35.35
CA VAL A 261 -25.99 -15.46 34.71
C VAL A 261 -25.89 -16.33 33.45
N VAL A 262 -24.92 -16.03 32.59
CA VAL A 262 -24.74 -16.75 31.32
C VAL A 262 -24.33 -18.19 31.55
N THR A 263 -23.29 -18.46 32.36
CA THR A 263 -22.83 -19.84 32.58
C THR A 263 -23.89 -20.67 33.28
N ARG A 264 -24.60 -20.13 34.29
CA ARG A 264 -25.72 -20.84 34.92
C ARG A 264 -26.86 -21.13 33.94
N THR A 265 -27.27 -20.15 33.15
CA THR A 265 -28.35 -20.36 32.16
C THR A 265 -27.96 -21.44 31.15
N LEU A 266 -26.71 -21.50 30.71
CA LEU A 266 -26.21 -22.54 29.79
C LEU A 266 -25.98 -23.90 30.48
N ALA A 267 -25.74 -23.93 31.79
CA ALA A 267 -25.60 -25.15 32.57
C ALA A 267 -26.96 -25.78 32.94
N GLU A 268 -27.98 -24.94 33.20
CA GLU A 268 -29.33 -25.38 33.57
C GLU A 268 -30.22 -25.75 32.38
N HIS A 269 -29.92 -25.25 31.17
CA HIS A 269 -30.72 -25.48 29.96
C HIS A 269 -29.98 -26.36 28.93
N ASP A 270 -30.41 -27.62 28.79
CA ASP A 270 -29.85 -28.51 27.77
C ASP A 270 -30.28 -28.21 26.32
N ASP A 271 -31.36 -27.45 26.13
CA ASP A 271 -31.97 -27.12 24.83
C ASP A 271 -31.24 -25.96 24.11
N HIS A 272 -29.94 -26.14 23.85
CA HIS A 272 -29.13 -25.21 23.06
C HIS A 272 -27.96 -25.88 22.34
N HIS A 273 -27.46 -25.24 21.28
CA HIS A 273 -26.33 -25.69 20.45
C HIS A 273 -25.05 -24.85 20.61
N ILE A 274 -24.90 -24.12 21.73
CA ILE A 274 -23.67 -23.39 22.05
C ILE A 274 -22.48 -24.35 22.14
N THR A 275 -21.45 -24.06 21.34
CA THR A 275 -20.19 -24.81 21.23
C THR A 275 -18.96 -23.91 21.35
N GLU A 276 -19.17 -22.59 21.50
CA GLU A 276 -18.11 -21.57 21.49
C GLU A 276 -18.36 -20.56 22.63
N LEU A 277 -17.39 -20.38 23.53
CA LEU A 277 -17.43 -19.38 24.61
C LEU A 277 -16.24 -18.43 24.52
N HIS A 278 -16.50 -17.14 24.67
CA HIS A 278 -15.48 -16.11 24.78
C HIS A 278 -15.74 -15.29 26.03
N ILE A 279 -14.84 -15.35 26.99
CA ILE A 279 -14.79 -14.47 28.16
C ILE A 279 -13.65 -13.49 27.88
N GLY A 280 -14.00 -12.22 27.65
CA GLY A 280 -13.07 -11.14 27.32
C GLY A 280 -12.94 -10.10 28.44
N GLY A 281 -12.08 -9.11 28.26
CA GLY A 281 -11.86 -8.02 29.22
C GLY A 281 -10.42 -7.51 29.26
N ASN A 282 -9.47 -8.22 28.65
CA ASN A 282 -8.05 -7.81 28.65
C ASN A 282 -7.83 -6.47 27.95
N GLU A 283 -8.72 -6.05 27.03
CA GLU A 283 -8.63 -4.76 26.33
C GLU A 283 -8.80 -3.54 27.26
N VAL A 284 -9.29 -3.76 28.48
CA VAL A 284 -9.45 -2.75 29.54
C VAL A 284 -8.75 -3.17 30.85
N GLY A 285 -7.71 -4.02 30.76
CA GLY A 285 -6.94 -4.45 31.94
C GLY A 285 -7.71 -5.31 32.94
N SER A 286 -8.78 -5.98 32.50
CA SER A 286 -9.68 -6.80 33.33
C SER A 286 -9.85 -8.23 32.77
N GLY A 287 -10.73 -9.02 33.38
CA GLY A 287 -11.03 -10.40 33.01
C GLY A 287 -11.86 -11.10 34.10
N LEU A 288 -12.15 -12.39 33.92
CA LEU A 288 -12.79 -13.20 34.96
C LEU A 288 -11.83 -13.33 36.15
N ASN A 289 -12.33 -13.16 37.38
CA ASN A 289 -11.54 -13.36 38.59
C ASN A 289 -10.91 -14.77 38.61
N CYS A 290 -9.58 -14.85 38.46
CA CYS A 290 -8.88 -16.13 38.38
C CYS A 290 -9.05 -17.01 39.63
N ARG A 291 -9.39 -16.42 40.78
CA ARG A 291 -9.57 -17.12 42.06
C ARG A 291 -10.86 -17.89 42.16
N ILE A 292 -11.71 -17.87 41.13
CA ILE A 292 -12.75 -18.89 40.93
C ILE A 292 -12.14 -20.30 40.89
N PHE A 293 -10.87 -20.43 40.45
CA PHE A 293 -10.14 -21.70 40.44
C PHE A 293 -9.38 -21.99 41.76
N ASP A 294 -9.51 -21.20 42.82
CA ASP A 294 -8.90 -21.52 44.14
C ASP A 294 -9.59 -22.70 44.84
N LYS A 295 -10.90 -22.86 44.65
CA LYS A 295 -11.77 -23.87 45.27
C LYS A 295 -13.01 -24.07 44.40
N ARG A 296 -13.61 -25.28 44.42
CA ARG A 296 -14.92 -25.51 43.79
C ARG A 296 -15.99 -24.57 44.37
N CYS A 297 -16.80 -24.02 43.47
CA CYS A 297 -17.96 -23.19 43.72
C CYS A 297 -19.00 -23.46 42.62
N VAL A 298 -20.24 -23.00 42.80
CA VAL A 298 -21.31 -23.25 41.81
C VAL A 298 -20.93 -22.67 40.45
N GLU A 299 -20.36 -21.47 40.41
CA GLU A 299 -19.94 -20.82 39.16
C GLU A 299 -18.79 -21.55 38.43
N TYR A 300 -17.99 -22.34 39.14
CA TYR A 300 -16.99 -23.24 38.55
C TYR A 300 -17.65 -24.49 37.98
N ASP A 301 -18.58 -25.09 38.72
CA ASP A 301 -19.31 -26.28 38.27
C ASP A 301 -20.25 -25.95 37.08
N ASP A 302 -20.78 -24.72 37.00
CA ASP A 302 -21.53 -24.17 35.85
C ASP A 302 -20.64 -24.13 34.58
N LEU A 303 -19.42 -23.58 34.67
CA LEU A 303 -18.45 -23.56 33.56
C LEU A 303 -18.01 -24.98 33.15
N VAL A 304 -17.69 -25.84 34.12
CA VAL A 304 -17.33 -27.26 33.90
C VAL A 304 -18.43 -28.00 33.15
N THR A 305 -19.70 -27.74 33.47
CA THR A 305 -20.86 -28.35 32.81
C THR A 305 -20.92 -27.96 31.34
N LEU A 306 -20.70 -26.67 31.02
CA LEU A 306 -20.65 -26.18 29.64
C LEU A 306 -19.47 -26.75 28.85
N LEU A 307 -18.26 -26.77 29.41
CA LEU A 307 -17.05 -27.30 28.75
C LEU A 307 -17.15 -28.80 28.44
N LYS A 308 -17.91 -29.56 29.25
CA LYS A 308 -18.14 -30.99 29.08
C LYS A 308 -19.12 -31.35 27.95
N ARG A 309 -19.83 -30.37 27.37
CA ARG A 309 -20.84 -30.63 26.33
C ARG A 309 -20.17 -31.16 25.03
N PRO A 310 -20.71 -32.22 24.41
CA PRO A 310 -20.19 -32.73 23.14
C PRO A 310 -20.16 -31.64 22.04
N GLY A 311 -19.07 -31.59 21.29
CA GLY A 311 -18.85 -30.60 20.24
C GLY A 311 -18.42 -29.22 20.72
N PHE A 312 -18.21 -29.00 22.02
CA PHE A 312 -17.65 -27.74 22.53
C PHE A 312 -16.21 -27.56 22.01
N ARG A 313 -16.01 -26.54 21.17
CA ARG A 313 -14.86 -26.44 20.25
C ARG A 313 -14.04 -25.16 20.35
N TYR A 314 -14.54 -24.11 21.00
CA TYR A 314 -13.85 -22.82 21.10
C TYR A 314 -13.94 -22.25 22.51
N LEU A 315 -12.79 -21.92 23.09
CA LEU A 315 -12.67 -21.19 24.35
C LEU A 315 -11.65 -20.05 24.22
N ASN A 316 -12.07 -18.82 24.51
CA ASN A 316 -11.16 -17.74 24.91
C ASN A 316 -11.48 -17.37 26.35
N LEU A 317 -10.45 -17.29 27.20
CA LEU A 317 -10.57 -16.99 28.61
C LEU A 317 -9.57 -15.90 29.02
N ASP A 318 -10.06 -14.68 29.19
CA ASP A 318 -9.32 -13.57 29.79
C ASP A 318 -9.51 -13.59 31.33
N LEU A 319 -8.43 -13.59 32.09
CA LEU A 319 -8.39 -13.72 33.56
C LEU A 319 -7.81 -12.49 34.24
N PHE A 320 -8.56 -11.90 35.17
CA PHE A 320 -8.03 -10.88 36.07
C PHE A 320 -7.18 -11.55 37.16
N THR A 321 -5.89 -11.25 37.16
CA THR A 321 -4.89 -11.83 38.08
C THR A 321 -4.46 -10.91 39.22
N GLY A 322 -4.82 -9.63 39.21
CA GLY A 322 -4.42 -8.67 40.26
C GLY A 322 -2.92 -8.71 40.52
N LEU A 323 -2.51 -8.97 41.78
CA LEU A 323 -1.12 -9.17 42.19
C LEU A 323 -0.82 -10.64 42.53
N LEU A 324 -1.53 -11.61 41.93
CA LEU A 324 -1.39 -13.03 42.24
C LEU A 324 0.02 -13.58 41.93
N GLU A 325 0.75 -12.94 41.02
CA GLU A 325 2.14 -13.23 40.69
C GLU A 325 3.06 -13.18 41.91
N CYS A 326 2.86 -12.22 42.84
CA CYS A 326 3.66 -12.14 44.06
C CYS A 326 3.13 -13.06 45.19
N LYS A 327 1.95 -13.67 44.99
CA LYS A 327 1.18 -14.48 45.97
C LYS A 327 1.04 -15.96 45.57
N ASP A 328 2.10 -16.51 44.97
CA ASP A 328 2.33 -17.95 44.73
C ASP A 328 1.43 -18.63 43.68
N TRP A 329 0.78 -17.87 42.78
CA TRP A 329 -0.01 -18.44 41.66
C TRP A 329 -1.06 -19.48 42.07
N LYS A 330 -1.64 -19.32 43.26
CA LYS A 330 -2.50 -20.34 43.90
C LYS A 330 -3.62 -20.87 43.00
N SER A 331 -4.23 -20.02 42.18
CA SER A 331 -5.32 -20.38 41.28
C SER A 331 -4.87 -21.24 40.08
N TYR A 332 -3.59 -21.14 39.68
CA TYR A 332 -2.97 -21.99 38.65
C TYR A 332 -2.35 -23.27 39.24
N LYS A 333 -1.92 -23.23 40.51
CA LYS A 333 -1.38 -24.40 41.25
C LYS A 333 -2.46 -25.29 41.88
N SER A 334 -3.74 -24.90 41.85
CA SER A 334 -4.85 -25.66 42.48
C SER A 334 -5.28 -26.92 41.72
N GLY A 335 -4.94 -27.02 40.44
CA GLY A 335 -5.42 -28.06 39.51
C GLY A 335 -6.83 -27.84 38.96
N LEU A 336 -7.65 -26.97 39.55
CA LEU A 336 -9.06 -26.80 39.13
C LEU A 336 -9.20 -26.19 37.73
N LEU A 337 -8.33 -25.25 37.35
CA LEU A 337 -8.33 -24.70 35.99
C LEU A 337 -8.05 -25.78 34.94
N HIS A 338 -7.03 -26.62 35.18
CA HIS A 338 -6.71 -27.79 34.37
C HIS A 338 -7.86 -28.78 34.30
N ASP A 339 -8.48 -29.13 35.45
CA ASP A 339 -9.58 -30.10 35.50
C ASP A 339 -10.83 -29.63 34.75
N ALA A 340 -11.10 -28.32 34.74
CA ALA A 340 -12.18 -27.73 33.95
C ALA A 340 -11.85 -27.77 32.45
N LEU A 341 -10.65 -27.31 32.07
CA LEU A 341 -10.15 -27.33 30.70
C LEU A 341 -10.09 -28.76 30.10
N ALA A 342 -9.86 -29.77 30.94
CA ALA A 342 -9.81 -31.19 30.54
C ALA A 342 -11.18 -31.77 30.16
N GLN A 343 -12.29 -31.08 30.48
CA GLN A 343 -13.62 -31.54 30.06
C GLN A 343 -13.90 -31.25 28.57
N ALA A 344 -13.25 -30.24 27.99
CA ALA A 344 -13.46 -29.81 26.60
C ALA A 344 -12.72 -30.71 25.59
N LYS A 345 -13.21 -31.95 25.42
CA LYS A 345 -12.56 -32.98 24.59
C LYS A 345 -12.57 -32.72 23.09
N ASP A 346 -13.52 -31.90 22.63
CA ASP A 346 -13.70 -31.54 21.22
C ASP A 346 -13.04 -30.19 20.84
N LEU A 347 -12.19 -29.63 21.72
CA LEU A 347 -11.62 -28.29 21.59
C LEU A 347 -10.72 -28.14 20.33
N GLU A 348 -11.08 -27.19 19.47
CA GLU A 348 -10.32 -26.78 18.28
C GLU A 348 -9.57 -25.45 18.47
N HIS A 349 -10.01 -24.59 19.39
CA HIS A 349 -9.41 -23.29 19.66
C HIS A 349 -9.36 -23.01 21.16
N MET A 350 -8.17 -22.75 21.69
CA MET A 350 -7.94 -22.36 23.08
C MET A 350 -7.10 -21.09 23.14
N CYS A 351 -7.58 -20.06 23.83
CA CYS A 351 -6.81 -18.88 24.21
C CYS A 351 -6.95 -18.61 25.70
N LEU A 352 -5.82 -18.42 26.40
CA LEU A 352 -5.77 -17.97 27.79
C LEU A 352 -4.99 -16.67 27.88
N ARG A 353 -5.59 -15.62 28.45
CA ARG A 353 -4.90 -14.35 28.69
C ARG A 353 -5.03 -13.99 30.17
N SER A 354 -3.99 -13.50 30.81
CA SER A 354 -4.12 -12.86 32.14
C SER A 354 -3.91 -11.35 32.06
N THR A 355 -4.11 -10.64 33.17
CA THR A 355 -3.86 -9.20 33.29
C THR A 355 -2.52 -8.87 33.94
N MET A 356 -1.57 -9.83 33.99
CA MET A 356 -0.25 -9.62 34.58
C MET A 356 0.49 -8.50 33.84
N GLU A 357 0.94 -7.48 34.56
CA GLU A 357 1.71 -6.40 33.93
C GLU A 357 3.14 -6.87 33.64
N ILE A 358 3.55 -6.72 32.38
CA ILE A 358 4.83 -7.22 31.86
C ILE A 358 5.50 -6.11 31.05
N ASN A 359 6.50 -5.47 31.66
CA ASN A 359 7.30 -4.40 31.11
C ASN A 359 8.67 -4.95 30.68
N GLY A 360 9.02 -4.82 29.39
CA GLY A 360 10.31 -5.28 28.87
C GLY A 360 10.57 -6.80 28.97
N GLY A 361 9.54 -7.62 29.18
CA GLY A 361 9.67 -9.08 29.34
C GLY A 361 9.85 -9.55 30.79
N SER A 362 9.82 -8.63 31.75
CA SER A 362 9.78 -8.89 33.19
C SER A 362 8.49 -8.33 33.79
N SER A 363 8.11 -8.83 34.98
CA SER A 363 7.16 -8.12 35.83
C SER A 363 7.92 -7.48 36.98
N GLU A 364 7.61 -6.21 37.25
CA GLU A 364 8.17 -5.44 38.38
C GLU A 364 7.67 -5.96 39.74
N GLN A 365 6.61 -6.78 39.74
CA GLN A 365 5.99 -7.36 40.95
C GLN A 365 6.64 -8.68 41.41
N LEU A 366 7.55 -9.26 40.62
CA LEU A 366 8.26 -10.49 40.98
C LEU A 366 9.55 -10.21 41.75
N ASP A 367 9.72 -10.87 42.88
CA ASP A 367 10.98 -10.90 43.62
C ASP A 367 11.98 -11.82 42.88
N TRP A 368 12.83 -11.20 42.05
CA TRP A 368 13.80 -11.90 41.21
C TRP A 368 14.86 -12.67 42.01
N GLU A 369 15.12 -12.33 43.27
CA GLU A 369 15.99 -13.13 44.15
C GLU A 369 15.33 -14.44 44.61
N LYS A 370 14.01 -14.57 44.42
CA LYS A 370 13.20 -15.73 44.81
C LYS A 370 12.40 -16.28 43.62
N ILE A 371 12.87 -16.07 42.39
CA ILE A 371 12.14 -16.41 41.15
C ILE A 371 11.65 -17.87 41.13
N GLU A 372 12.43 -18.80 41.67
CA GLU A 372 12.11 -20.23 41.81
C GLU A 372 10.76 -20.50 42.51
N LYS A 373 10.35 -19.65 43.45
CA LYS A 373 9.06 -19.77 44.16
C LYS A 373 7.86 -19.56 43.23
N TYR A 374 8.01 -18.68 42.25
CA TYR A 374 6.95 -18.25 41.34
C TYR A 374 6.85 -19.15 40.09
N VAL A 375 7.76 -20.10 39.92
CA VAL A 375 7.70 -21.09 38.83
C VAL A 375 6.61 -22.13 39.08
N PHE A 376 5.88 -22.47 38.02
CA PHE A 376 4.98 -23.62 37.96
C PHE A 376 5.00 -24.19 36.52
N PRO A 377 4.86 -25.51 36.33
CA PRO A 377 4.76 -26.08 34.99
C PRO A 377 3.45 -25.69 34.30
N LEU A 378 3.49 -25.33 33.02
CA LEU A 378 2.29 -24.97 32.25
C LEU A 378 1.31 -26.13 32.08
N ARG A 379 1.80 -27.38 32.22
CA ARG A 379 0.95 -28.57 32.35
C ARG A 379 0.04 -28.57 33.59
N THR A 380 0.27 -27.73 34.61
CA THR A 380 -0.71 -27.56 35.71
C THR A 380 -1.92 -26.70 35.33
N ILE A 381 -1.86 -26.05 34.15
CA ILE A 381 -2.98 -25.28 33.56
C ILE A 381 -3.53 -26.02 32.34
N PHE A 382 -2.68 -26.47 31.42
CA PHE A 382 -3.10 -26.90 30.09
C PHE A 382 -3.10 -28.43 29.91
N PRO A 383 -4.27 -29.08 29.90
CA PRO A 383 -4.42 -30.54 29.67
C PRO A 383 -4.34 -30.88 28.17
N ILE A 384 -3.25 -30.49 27.50
CA ILE A 384 -3.10 -30.57 26.03
C ILE A 384 -3.34 -31.98 25.46
N ASP A 385 -3.01 -33.03 26.21
CA ASP A 385 -3.24 -34.43 25.85
C ASP A 385 -4.73 -34.81 25.74
N GLN A 386 -5.65 -33.96 26.24
CA GLN A 386 -7.10 -34.11 26.11
C GLN A 386 -7.69 -33.40 24.87
N TRP A 387 -6.87 -32.70 24.07
CA TRP A 387 -7.33 -31.86 22.96
C TRP A 387 -6.82 -32.34 21.58
N PRO A 388 -7.14 -33.56 21.12
CA PRO A 388 -6.60 -34.12 19.87
C PRO A 388 -7.02 -33.36 18.60
N ARG A 389 -8.02 -32.47 18.69
CA ARG A 389 -8.52 -31.64 17.58
C ARG A 389 -8.00 -30.20 17.58
N LEU A 390 -7.13 -29.82 18.52
CA LEU A 390 -6.70 -28.43 18.68
C LEU A 390 -6.04 -27.89 17.41
N ARG A 391 -6.60 -26.82 16.84
CA ARG A 391 -6.13 -26.11 15.64
C ARG A 391 -5.49 -24.76 15.97
N HIS A 392 -5.87 -24.14 17.08
CA HIS A 392 -5.31 -22.88 17.57
C HIS A 392 -5.02 -22.93 19.07
N PHE A 393 -3.84 -22.44 19.46
CA PHE A 393 -3.42 -22.29 20.85
C PHE A 393 -2.85 -20.90 21.12
N GLY A 394 -3.42 -20.16 22.07
CA GLY A 394 -3.01 -18.79 22.39
C GLY A 394 -2.71 -18.58 23.88
N ILE A 395 -1.61 -17.89 24.19
CA ILE A 395 -1.31 -17.37 25.54
C ILE A 395 -0.88 -15.90 25.52
N SER A 396 -1.37 -15.10 26.46
CA SER A 396 -1.00 -13.69 26.61
C SER A 396 -0.84 -13.24 28.05
N GLN A 397 0.11 -12.34 28.31
CA GLN A 397 0.35 -11.73 29.63
C GLN A 397 0.50 -12.78 30.75
N MET A 398 1.38 -13.76 30.55
CA MET A 398 1.66 -14.85 31.49
C MET A 398 3.16 -14.99 31.75
N PHE A 399 3.51 -15.42 32.97
CA PHE A 399 4.84 -15.90 33.30
C PHE A 399 5.04 -17.33 32.77
N VAL A 400 6.15 -17.57 32.07
CA VAL A 400 6.49 -18.86 31.46
C VAL A 400 7.99 -19.16 31.59
N GLN A 401 8.34 -20.43 31.73
CA GLN A 401 9.71 -20.92 31.57
C GLN A 401 9.91 -21.45 30.15
N ILE A 402 11.05 -21.17 29.51
CA ILE A 402 11.28 -21.58 28.12
C ILE A 402 11.23 -23.10 27.97
N ASP A 403 11.93 -23.86 28.83
CA ASP A 403 12.00 -25.33 28.69
C ASP A 403 10.64 -26.03 28.83
N ASP A 404 9.86 -25.64 29.85
CA ASP A 404 8.51 -26.16 30.10
C ASP A 404 7.50 -25.72 29.02
N PHE A 405 7.63 -24.49 28.51
CA PHE A 405 6.81 -24.03 27.39
C PHE A 405 7.16 -24.76 26.09
N MET A 406 8.44 -25.03 25.84
CA MET A 406 8.90 -25.82 24.72
C MET A 406 8.41 -27.28 24.80
N GLU A 407 8.39 -27.87 26.00
CA GLU A 407 7.77 -29.18 26.22
C GLU A 407 6.28 -29.15 25.88
N LEU A 408 5.53 -28.15 26.37
CA LEU A 408 4.11 -27.96 26.08
C LEU A 408 3.85 -27.85 24.56
N LEU A 409 4.61 -27.00 23.86
CA LEU A 409 4.47 -26.82 22.41
C LEU A 409 4.81 -28.08 21.61
N SER A 410 5.81 -28.86 22.05
CA SER A 410 6.19 -30.11 21.40
C SER A 410 5.09 -31.18 21.45
N ALA A 411 4.27 -31.16 22.51
CA ALA A 411 3.18 -32.09 22.74
C ALA A 411 1.82 -31.61 22.18
N LEU A 412 1.75 -30.42 21.55
CA LEU A 412 0.54 -29.98 20.84
C LEU A 412 0.28 -30.85 19.59
N PRO A 413 -1.01 -31.12 19.27
CA PRO A 413 -1.36 -32.15 18.30
C PRO A 413 -0.96 -31.81 16.84
N PRO A 414 -0.92 -32.83 15.94
CA PRO A 414 -0.70 -32.62 14.51
C PRO A 414 -1.78 -31.74 13.84
N THR A 415 -2.96 -31.63 14.43
CA THR A 415 -4.09 -30.79 13.98
C THR A 415 -3.85 -29.28 14.15
N LEU A 416 -2.81 -28.89 14.91
CA LEU A 416 -2.45 -27.49 15.14
C LEU A 416 -2.12 -26.77 13.83
N ARG A 417 -2.68 -25.56 13.65
CA ARG A 417 -2.49 -24.69 12.47
C ARG A 417 -2.13 -23.25 12.83
N SER A 418 -2.29 -22.82 14.08
CA SER A 418 -1.78 -21.52 14.53
C SER A 418 -1.49 -21.46 16.03
N VAL A 419 -0.55 -20.60 16.41
CA VAL A 419 -0.16 -20.30 17.79
C VAL A 419 -0.11 -18.79 17.98
N GLU A 420 -0.68 -18.27 19.06
CA GLU A 420 -0.65 -16.84 19.43
C GLU A 420 0.09 -16.63 20.76
N LEU A 421 1.12 -15.79 20.75
CA LEU A 421 1.95 -15.45 21.91
C LEU A 421 1.94 -13.94 22.09
N SER A 422 1.72 -13.43 23.30
CA SER A 422 1.66 -11.96 23.50
C SER A 422 2.13 -11.55 24.89
N ASN A 423 3.08 -10.62 24.96
CA ASN A 423 3.54 -9.98 26.20
C ASN A 423 3.86 -11.00 27.32
N LEU A 424 4.62 -12.04 27.02
CA LEU A 424 5.01 -13.07 28.00
C LEU A 424 6.19 -12.61 28.87
N ALA A 425 6.23 -13.06 30.12
CA ALA A 425 7.32 -12.82 31.08
C ALA A 425 8.16 -14.07 31.28
N TRP A 426 9.48 -13.90 31.37
CA TRP A 426 10.44 -15.00 31.32
C TRP A 426 11.14 -15.25 32.65
N GLY A 427 11.50 -16.50 32.92
CA GLY A 427 12.11 -16.92 34.19
C GLY A 427 13.50 -16.38 34.52
N SER A 428 14.15 -15.63 33.63
CA SER A 428 15.38 -14.91 33.94
C SER A 428 15.55 -13.68 33.06
N LEU A 429 16.29 -12.70 33.57
CA LEU A 429 16.54 -11.39 32.97
C LEU A 429 17.37 -11.45 31.66
N THR A 430 17.93 -12.61 31.30
CA THR A 430 18.68 -12.78 30.03
C THR A 430 17.85 -13.40 28.91
N HIS A 431 16.69 -13.98 29.20
CA HIS A 431 15.93 -14.79 28.24
C HIS A 431 15.08 -13.93 27.30
N ARG A 432 15.73 -13.45 26.24
CA ARG A 432 15.09 -12.67 25.17
C ARG A 432 14.18 -13.58 24.32
N THR A 433 13.12 -13.00 23.77
CA THR A 433 12.24 -13.58 22.71
C THR A 433 12.98 -14.33 21.59
N ARG A 434 14.23 -13.93 21.29
CA ARG A 434 15.13 -14.59 20.34
C ARG A 434 15.45 -16.05 20.71
N GLU A 435 15.66 -16.35 21.99
CA GLU A 435 15.98 -17.71 22.46
C GLU A 435 14.78 -18.64 22.30
N LEU A 436 13.57 -18.16 22.63
CA LEU A 436 12.33 -18.88 22.33
C LEU A 436 12.24 -19.24 20.84
N LEU A 437 12.47 -18.29 19.93
CA LEU A 437 12.41 -18.55 18.49
C LEU A 437 13.47 -19.55 18.02
N HIS A 438 14.68 -19.50 18.58
CA HIS A 438 15.72 -20.50 18.31
C HIS A 438 15.28 -21.89 18.81
N SER A 439 14.81 -22.01 20.06
CA SER A 439 14.32 -23.27 20.61
C SER A 439 13.13 -23.82 19.81
N MET A 440 12.17 -22.97 19.41
CA MET A 440 11.05 -23.34 18.54
C MET A 440 11.53 -23.87 17.18
N ARG A 441 12.55 -23.24 16.57
CA ARG A 441 13.15 -23.69 15.30
C ARG A 441 13.91 -25.02 15.43
N ASP A 442 14.59 -25.23 16.55
CA ASP A 442 15.57 -26.30 16.73
C ASP A 442 14.98 -27.56 17.38
N VAL A 443 13.94 -27.41 18.21
CA VAL A 443 13.29 -28.51 18.95
C VAL A 443 11.93 -28.91 18.36
N LEU A 444 11.17 -27.99 17.74
CA LEU A 444 9.86 -28.33 17.19
C LEU A 444 9.97 -28.82 15.74
N ASP A 445 9.56 -30.06 15.51
CA ASP A 445 9.47 -30.68 14.18
C ASP A 445 8.38 -30.08 13.27
N TRP A 446 7.80 -28.93 13.63
CA TRP A 446 6.76 -28.25 12.84
C TRP A 446 7.21 -27.90 11.42
N ARG A 447 8.51 -27.63 11.21
CA ARG A 447 9.10 -27.44 9.87
C ARG A 447 9.06 -28.69 8.98
N LEU A 448 8.94 -29.89 9.57
CA LEU A 448 8.86 -31.17 8.86
C LEU A 448 7.43 -31.52 8.45
N ARG A 449 6.41 -30.79 8.94
CA ARG A 449 5.03 -30.94 8.50
C ARG A 449 4.86 -30.45 7.04
N PRO A 450 3.92 -31.02 6.26
CA PRO A 450 3.51 -30.47 4.96
C PRO A 450 3.13 -29.00 5.09
N VAL A 451 3.30 -28.20 4.02
CA VAL A 451 3.25 -26.72 4.10
C VAL A 451 1.89 -26.24 4.62
N GLU A 452 0.82 -26.83 4.10
CA GLU A 452 -0.58 -26.66 4.47
C GLU A 452 -0.94 -27.14 5.90
N GLU A 453 -0.01 -27.84 6.56
CA GLU A 453 -0.14 -28.34 7.93
C GLU A 453 0.75 -27.63 8.96
N ARG A 454 1.61 -26.70 8.52
CA ARG A 454 2.51 -25.96 9.42
C ARG A 454 1.73 -24.97 10.29
N PRO A 455 1.95 -24.96 11.62
CA PRO A 455 1.42 -23.92 12.48
C PRO A 455 1.99 -22.53 12.13
N MET A 456 1.12 -21.54 11.91
CA MET A 456 1.53 -20.13 11.83
C MET A 456 1.68 -19.55 13.24
N ILE A 457 2.76 -18.80 13.50
CA ILE A 457 3.03 -18.19 14.81
C ILE A 457 2.76 -16.69 14.74
N HIS A 458 1.87 -16.21 15.59
CA HIS A 458 1.64 -14.79 15.86
C HIS A 458 2.31 -14.44 17.20
N MET A 459 3.18 -13.43 17.25
CA MET A 459 3.94 -13.11 18.46
C MET A 459 4.03 -11.61 18.71
N ILE A 460 3.57 -11.14 19.87
CA ILE A 460 3.72 -9.75 20.32
C ILE A 460 4.75 -9.72 21.44
N ALA A 461 5.89 -9.07 21.21
CA ALA A 461 6.96 -8.95 22.20
C ALA A 461 6.84 -7.61 22.98
N PRO A 462 7.02 -7.62 24.31
CA PRO A 462 7.00 -6.41 25.12
C PRO A 462 8.25 -5.58 24.82
N GLY A 463 8.05 -4.32 24.42
CA GLY A 463 9.14 -3.43 24.04
C GLY A 463 9.96 -2.96 25.23
N SER A 464 11.26 -3.30 25.27
CA SER A 464 12.15 -2.78 26.32
C SER A 464 12.18 -1.25 26.29
N ALA A 465 12.04 -0.64 27.47
CA ALA A 465 12.43 0.73 27.73
C ALA A 465 13.53 0.68 28.78
N GLN A 466 14.75 1.07 28.41
CA GLN A 466 15.99 1.02 29.20
C GLN A 466 16.71 -0.34 29.20
N GLY A 467 18.02 -0.27 28.97
CA GLY A 467 18.95 -1.39 28.96
C GLY A 467 20.33 -0.88 28.52
N GLU A 468 21.05 -0.18 29.40
CA GLU A 468 22.46 0.15 29.13
C GLU A 468 23.28 -1.15 29.08
N GLY A 469 23.85 -1.45 27.92
CA GLY A 469 24.89 -2.48 27.79
C GLY A 469 24.41 -3.85 27.35
N ASP A 470 24.00 -3.96 26.09
CA ASP A 470 24.30 -5.17 25.32
C ASP A 470 24.90 -4.79 23.96
N LYS A 471 25.99 -5.44 23.57
CA LYS A 471 26.83 -4.98 22.43
C LYS A 471 26.44 -5.58 21.08
N ASP A 472 25.48 -6.50 21.06
CA ASP A 472 24.97 -7.15 19.86
C ASP A 472 23.58 -6.59 19.52
N GLY A 473 23.55 -5.66 18.56
CA GLY A 473 22.42 -4.75 18.33
C GLY A 473 21.13 -5.39 17.81
N TRP A 474 20.19 -5.65 18.72
CA TRP A 474 18.78 -5.95 18.41
C TRP A 474 17.87 -5.34 19.48
N GLU A 475 17.19 -4.22 19.17
CA GLU A 475 16.04 -3.71 19.94
C GLU A 475 14.74 -4.14 19.27
N LEU A 476 13.87 -4.86 20.00
CA LEU A 476 12.54 -5.24 19.52
C LEU A 476 11.47 -4.27 20.01
N ARG A 477 10.76 -3.64 19.08
CA ARG A 477 9.41 -3.08 19.27
C ARG A 477 8.54 -3.33 18.04
N SER A 478 7.85 -4.48 18.01
CA SER A 478 6.71 -4.72 17.10
C SER A 478 6.08 -6.11 17.30
N THR A 479 4.83 -6.24 16.89
CA THR A 479 4.16 -7.52 16.64
C THR A 479 4.81 -8.26 15.47
N LEU A 480 5.45 -9.40 15.74
CA LEU A 480 5.93 -10.34 14.73
C LEU A 480 4.80 -11.25 14.24
N ARG A 481 4.69 -11.44 12.93
CA ARG A 481 4.01 -12.57 12.31
C ARG A 481 5.06 -13.48 11.68
N ILE A 482 5.20 -14.70 12.20
CA ILE A 482 6.15 -15.70 11.73
C ILE A 482 5.36 -16.85 11.10
N SER A 483 5.38 -16.93 9.78
CA SER A 483 5.18 -18.21 9.10
C SER A 483 6.52 -18.94 9.09
N ILE A 484 6.58 -20.21 9.50
CA ILE A 484 7.84 -20.96 9.47
C ILE A 484 8.15 -21.38 8.02
N MET A 485 8.80 -20.47 7.30
CA MET A 485 9.59 -20.78 6.11
C MET A 485 10.95 -20.09 6.19
N SER A 486 12.00 -20.91 6.06
CA SER A 486 13.39 -20.54 5.74
C SER A 486 14.09 -19.53 6.65
N TYR A 487 14.64 -20.01 7.77
CA TYR A 487 15.83 -19.41 8.39
C TYR A 487 17.02 -20.36 8.20
N ARG A 488 17.97 -20.01 7.32
CA ARG A 488 19.33 -20.57 7.32
C ARG A 488 20.29 -19.48 7.81
N ALA A 489 20.92 -19.73 8.95
CA ALA A 489 22.10 -19.03 9.43
C ALA A 489 22.90 -20.03 10.27
N LEU A 490 24.16 -20.26 9.90
CA LEU A 490 24.96 -21.39 10.40
C LEU A 490 25.49 -21.18 11.83
N VAL A 491 25.61 -22.30 12.55
CA VAL A 491 26.33 -22.40 13.83
C VAL A 491 27.81 -22.70 13.56
N ALA A 492 28.71 -21.93 14.18
CA ALA A 492 30.08 -22.32 14.45
C ALA A 492 30.57 -21.57 15.70
N GLY A 493 31.36 -22.21 16.58
CA GLY A 493 31.79 -21.53 17.81
C GLY A 493 33.08 -22.06 18.44
N ILE A 494 33.68 -21.17 19.26
CA ILE A 494 34.58 -21.42 20.41
C ILE A 494 36.05 -21.81 20.04
N PRO A 495 37.12 -21.32 20.73
CA PRO A 495 37.34 -20.04 21.45
C PRO A 495 38.78 -19.42 21.26
N LEU A 496 39.07 -18.21 21.80
CA LEU A 496 40.32 -17.90 22.55
C LEU A 496 40.40 -16.48 23.21
N ALA A 497 40.54 -16.48 24.55
CA ALA A 497 41.23 -15.55 25.47
C ALA A 497 41.28 -13.99 25.34
N ARG A 498 40.70 -13.31 26.36
CA ARG A 498 41.22 -12.19 27.23
C ARG A 498 42.30 -11.22 26.68
N SER A 499 42.24 -9.88 26.82
CA SER A 499 42.13 -9.13 28.11
C SER A 499 42.01 -7.58 28.00
N LEU A 500 41.24 -6.96 28.91
CA LEU A 500 41.43 -5.67 29.63
C LEU A 500 41.97 -4.38 28.94
N ILE A 501 41.22 -3.27 29.06
CA ILE A 501 41.52 -2.10 29.95
C ILE A 501 40.34 -1.10 29.99
N HIS A 502 40.06 -0.52 31.17
CA HIS A 502 39.10 0.58 31.38
C HIS A 502 39.75 1.97 31.17
N VAL A 503 38.99 2.93 30.65
CA VAL A 503 38.93 4.31 31.20
C VAL A 503 37.47 4.80 31.12
N SER A 504 36.98 5.44 32.19
CA SER A 504 35.64 6.04 32.26
C SER A 504 35.71 7.55 32.11
N LEU A 505 34.70 8.15 31.48
CA LEU A 505 34.33 9.56 31.73
C LEU A 505 32.79 9.68 31.76
N ARG A 506 32.25 9.89 32.96
CA ARG A 506 30.84 10.27 33.16
C ARG A 506 30.66 11.75 32.83
N GLN A 507 29.58 12.10 32.13
CA GLN A 507 28.87 13.36 32.37
C GLN A 507 27.36 13.15 32.24
N SER A 508 26.65 13.52 33.30
CA SER A 508 25.21 13.32 33.47
C SER A 508 24.42 14.53 32.94
N PHE A 509 23.29 14.31 32.26
CA PHE A 509 22.18 15.26 32.31
C PHE A 509 20.81 14.55 32.35
N LYS A 510 19.81 15.31 32.77
CA LYS A 510 18.59 14.84 33.44
C LYS A 510 17.58 14.16 32.51
N ARG A 511 16.80 13.28 33.13
CA ARG A 511 15.74 12.43 32.59
C ARG A 511 14.37 13.05 32.88
N THR A 512 13.50 13.09 31.88
CA THR A 512 12.05 13.39 32.04
C THR A 512 11.27 12.25 31.38
N GLN A 513 10.17 11.84 32.00
CA GLN A 513 9.54 10.53 31.76
C GLN A 513 8.33 10.55 30.82
N TYR A 514 8.16 9.41 30.13
CA TYR A 514 6.95 8.76 29.61
C TYR A 514 5.77 9.57 29.01
N ASN A 515 5.34 9.11 27.84
CA ASN A 515 3.96 9.20 27.35
C ASN A 515 3.52 7.79 26.90
N GLN A 516 2.34 7.33 27.32
CA GLN A 516 1.76 6.05 26.91
C GLN A 516 0.84 6.19 25.69
N SER A 517 0.65 5.09 24.96
CA SER A 517 0.07 5.08 23.61
C SER A 517 -1.40 4.66 23.58
N THR A 518 -2.26 5.51 23.00
CA THR A 518 -3.71 5.27 22.97
C THR A 518 -4.24 4.80 21.61
N PHE A 519 -4.66 3.53 21.54
CA PHE A 519 -5.47 2.98 20.44
C PHE A 519 -6.73 3.82 20.14
N ARG A 520 -7.00 4.08 18.84
CA ARG A 520 -8.25 4.66 18.34
C ARG A 520 -8.79 3.87 17.14
N TYR A 521 -10.02 3.38 17.26
CA TYR A 521 -10.86 3.01 16.11
C TYR A 521 -11.52 4.29 15.55
N SER A 522 -11.84 4.29 14.26
CA SER A 522 -12.48 5.43 13.58
C SER A 522 -13.99 5.25 13.51
N SER A 523 -14.76 6.34 13.63
CA SER A 523 -16.20 6.30 13.39
C SER A 523 -16.77 7.54 12.71
N THR A 524 -17.44 7.31 11.59
CA THR A 524 -18.23 8.29 10.84
C THR A 524 -19.64 8.40 11.43
N THR A 525 -20.00 9.60 11.90
CA THR A 525 -21.37 9.90 12.38
C THR A 525 -22.26 10.37 11.22
N ALA A 526 -23.18 9.52 10.78
CA ALA A 526 -24.28 9.91 9.89
C ALA A 526 -25.50 10.34 10.71
N SER A 527 -25.99 11.57 10.47
CA SER A 527 -27.16 12.13 11.16
C SER A 527 -28.48 11.67 10.52
N ALA A 528 -29.46 11.25 11.32
CA ALA A 528 -30.81 10.92 10.86
C ALA A 528 -31.90 11.43 11.82
N PHE A 529 -32.60 12.48 11.35
CA PHE A 529 -33.97 12.93 11.67
C PHE A 529 -34.60 12.73 13.07
N ARG A 530 -34.94 13.88 13.69
CA ARG A 530 -36.10 14.02 14.61
C ARG A 530 -37.37 14.39 13.81
N SER A 531 -38.53 14.02 14.33
CA SER A 531 -39.86 14.28 13.74
C SER A 531 -40.60 15.46 14.38
N ASN A 532 -41.21 16.29 13.53
CA ASN A 532 -42.42 17.12 13.76
C ASN A 532 -42.57 17.94 15.07
N ILE A 533 -42.26 19.24 14.99
CA ILE A 533 -43.09 20.29 15.61
C ILE A 533 -43.32 21.40 14.56
N GLN A 534 -44.54 21.92 14.46
CA GLN A 534 -44.95 22.91 13.45
C GLN A 534 -44.54 24.34 13.84
N GLY A 535 -44.09 25.13 12.86
CA GLY A 535 -43.83 26.58 13.00
C GLY A 535 -43.72 27.23 11.62
N PRO A 536 -44.07 28.53 11.47
CA PRO A 536 -44.21 29.17 10.16
C PRO A 536 -42.85 29.44 9.48
N ALA A 537 -42.87 29.40 8.15
CA ALA A 537 -41.67 29.35 7.31
C ALA A 537 -40.74 30.57 7.40
N ARG A 538 -39.43 30.31 7.42
CA ARG A 538 -38.39 31.24 6.97
C ARG A 538 -37.70 30.65 5.73
N PRO A 539 -37.31 31.45 4.72
CA PRO A 539 -36.69 30.94 3.50
C PRO A 539 -35.23 30.54 3.76
N ASN A 540 -34.98 29.26 4.02
CA ASN A 540 -33.62 28.71 4.03
C ASN A 540 -33.12 28.50 2.60
N ILE A 541 -32.17 29.33 2.19
CA ILE A 541 -31.35 29.09 1.00
C ILE A 541 -30.48 27.87 1.31
N ALA A 542 -30.70 26.76 0.61
CA ALA A 542 -29.86 25.57 0.74
C ALA A 542 -28.47 25.84 0.13
N PRO A 543 -27.38 25.40 0.76
CA PRO A 543 -26.06 25.47 0.13
C PRO A 543 -26.03 24.58 -1.12
N GLU A 544 -25.53 25.11 -2.23
CA GLU A 544 -25.47 24.40 -3.50
C GLU A 544 -24.63 23.11 -3.37
N LYS A 545 -25.24 21.96 -3.67
CA LYS A 545 -24.48 20.74 -3.95
C LYS A 545 -23.70 20.94 -5.23
N LYS A 546 -22.39 21.23 -5.11
CA LYS A 546 -21.46 21.13 -6.25
C LYS A 546 -21.53 19.73 -6.82
N VAL A 547 -22.03 19.63 -8.05
CA VAL A 547 -21.97 18.41 -8.85
C VAL A 547 -20.53 18.23 -9.31
N THR A 548 -19.78 17.32 -8.69
CA THR A 548 -18.42 16.96 -9.11
C THR A 548 -18.47 15.78 -10.07
N THR A 549 -18.06 16.00 -11.33
CA THR A 549 -17.89 14.93 -12.31
C THR A 549 -16.72 14.02 -11.88
N PRO A 550 -16.88 12.69 -11.75
CA PRO A 550 -15.83 11.78 -11.27
C PRO A 550 -14.52 11.89 -12.05
N GLN A 551 -13.36 11.90 -11.38
CA GLN A 551 -12.01 11.95 -11.98
C GLN A 551 -11.18 10.69 -11.65
N THR A 552 -10.32 10.27 -12.58
CA THR A 552 -9.28 9.24 -12.32
C THR A 552 -8.24 9.75 -11.32
N LEU A 553 -7.37 8.89 -10.78
CA LEU A 553 -6.30 9.35 -9.89
C LEU A 553 -5.32 10.27 -10.65
N THR A 554 -5.02 9.92 -11.90
CA THR A 554 -4.20 10.70 -12.83
C THR A 554 -4.77 12.11 -13.04
N GLU A 555 -6.05 12.22 -13.37
CA GLU A 555 -6.73 13.53 -13.56
C GLU A 555 -6.73 14.35 -12.27
N LYS A 556 -6.96 13.74 -11.10
CA LYS A 556 -6.93 14.42 -9.80
C LYS A 556 -5.55 14.95 -9.44
N ILE A 557 -4.50 14.14 -9.61
CA ILE A 557 -3.12 14.57 -9.33
C ILE A 557 -2.74 15.67 -10.31
N LEU A 558 -2.98 15.49 -11.62
CA LEU A 558 -2.65 16.51 -12.60
C LEU A 558 -3.36 17.84 -12.32
N GLN A 559 -4.66 17.82 -11.99
CA GLN A 559 -5.44 19.00 -11.62
C GLN A 559 -4.88 19.70 -10.37
N ARG A 560 -4.43 18.95 -9.36
CA ARG A 560 -3.83 19.49 -8.13
C ARG A 560 -2.54 20.28 -8.41
N TYR A 561 -1.76 19.87 -9.39
CA TYR A 561 -0.51 20.52 -9.79
C TYR A 561 -0.66 21.41 -11.03
N SER A 562 -1.89 21.57 -11.55
CA SER A 562 -2.18 22.50 -12.64
C SER A 562 -2.32 23.92 -12.09
N VAL A 563 -1.74 24.88 -12.80
CA VAL A 563 -1.72 26.30 -12.45
C VAL A 563 -2.48 27.12 -13.48
N ASP A 564 -2.96 28.29 -13.06
CA ASP A 564 -3.68 29.27 -13.89
C ASP A 564 -4.96 28.72 -14.59
N LEU A 565 -5.53 27.64 -14.04
CA LEU A 565 -6.79 27.06 -14.50
C LEU A 565 -7.96 28.05 -14.32
N PRO A 566 -8.88 28.16 -15.31
CA PRO A 566 -10.12 28.90 -15.15
C PRO A 566 -10.95 28.42 -13.95
N LYS A 567 -11.58 29.34 -13.22
CA LYS A 567 -12.35 29.01 -12.01
C LYS A 567 -13.46 28.00 -12.32
N GLY A 568 -13.31 26.77 -11.80
CA GLY A 568 -14.26 25.68 -12.00
C GLY A 568 -13.95 24.77 -13.20
N LYS A 569 -12.86 25.00 -13.94
CA LYS A 569 -12.34 24.03 -14.92
C LYS A 569 -11.95 22.75 -14.19
N VAL A 570 -12.53 21.64 -14.64
CA VAL A 570 -12.13 20.29 -14.26
C VAL A 570 -11.21 19.76 -15.37
N VAL A 571 -10.03 19.26 -15.00
CA VAL A 571 -9.04 18.70 -15.93
C VAL A 571 -9.47 17.30 -16.35
N ARG A 572 -9.39 17.04 -17.65
CA ARG A 572 -9.73 15.79 -18.31
C ARG A 572 -8.66 15.33 -19.27
N SER A 573 -8.65 14.03 -19.53
CA SER A 573 -7.93 13.43 -20.67
C SER A 573 -8.12 14.30 -21.93
N GLY A 574 -7.02 14.65 -22.60
CA GLY A 574 -6.98 15.55 -23.75
C GLY A 574 -6.69 17.03 -23.41
N ASP A 575 -7.02 17.52 -22.20
CA ASP A 575 -6.79 18.92 -21.82
C ASP A 575 -5.30 19.28 -21.80
N TYR A 576 -4.96 20.44 -22.38
CA TYR A 576 -3.67 21.09 -22.16
C TYR A 576 -3.74 22.01 -20.93
N VAL A 577 -2.76 21.86 -20.05
CA VAL A 577 -2.63 22.61 -18.79
C VAL A 577 -1.20 23.13 -18.63
N GLN A 578 -1.00 24.18 -17.82
CA GLN A 578 0.32 24.43 -17.23
C GLN A 578 0.41 23.66 -15.92
N ILE A 579 1.54 22.97 -15.70
CA ILE A 579 1.85 22.25 -14.47
C ILE A 579 2.98 22.95 -13.71
N GLN A 580 2.88 22.93 -12.38
CA GLN A 580 3.97 23.20 -11.45
C GLN A 580 4.27 21.90 -10.69
N PRO A 581 5.23 21.06 -11.13
CA PRO A 581 5.47 19.75 -10.54
C PRO A 581 6.01 19.87 -9.10
N HIS A 582 5.80 18.83 -8.28
CA HIS A 582 6.32 18.75 -6.91
C HIS A 582 7.85 18.69 -6.88
N ARG A 583 8.45 17.86 -7.74
CA ARG A 583 9.89 17.78 -7.97
C ARG A 583 10.21 17.56 -9.44
N CYS A 584 11.38 18.03 -9.87
CA CYS A 584 11.99 17.82 -11.17
C CYS A 584 13.41 17.26 -10.99
N LEU A 585 13.63 16.02 -11.42
CA LEU A 585 14.96 15.41 -11.51
C LEU A 585 15.66 15.82 -12.81
N THR A 586 16.91 16.26 -12.71
CA THR A 586 17.85 16.27 -13.85
C THR A 586 19.14 15.54 -13.49
N HIS A 587 19.91 15.14 -14.50
CA HIS A 587 21.05 14.23 -14.32
C HIS A 587 22.33 14.74 -14.97
N ASP A 588 23.15 13.91 -15.61
CA ASP A 588 24.31 14.32 -16.41
C ASP A 588 23.96 15.38 -17.47
N ASN A 589 22.70 15.45 -17.89
CA ASN A 589 22.16 16.48 -18.78
C ASN A 589 21.89 17.85 -18.11
N THR A 590 22.10 18.00 -16.79
CA THR A 590 21.85 19.25 -16.04
C THR A 590 22.64 20.42 -16.62
N TRP A 591 23.85 20.20 -17.13
CA TRP A 591 24.62 21.29 -17.75
C TRP A 591 24.01 21.77 -19.08
N PRO A 592 23.67 20.91 -20.06
CA PRO A 592 22.82 21.27 -21.19
C PRO A 592 21.51 21.98 -20.81
N VAL A 593 20.81 21.52 -19.78
CA VAL A 593 19.60 22.18 -19.27
C VAL A 593 19.92 23.59 -18.74
N ALA A 594 21.00 23.75 -17.97
CA ALA A 594 21.46 25.03 -17.45
C ALA A 594 21.87 26.00 -18.59
N MET A 595 22.51 25.51 -19.65
CA MET A 595 22.82 26.31 -20.84
C MET A 595 21.54 26.79 -21.55
N ARG A 596 20.54 25.92 -21.73
CA ARG A 596 19.24 26.32 -22.28
C ARG A 596 18.52 27.32 -21.36
N PHE A 597 18.52 27.09 -20.04
CA PHE A 597 17.97 28.01 -19.05
C PHE A 597 18.62 29.40 -19.15
N MET A 598 19.95 29.50 -19.13
CA MET A 598 20.67 30.76 -19.30
C MET A 598 20.38 31.42 -20.65
N SER A 599 20.18 30.63 -21.71
CA SER A 599 19.82 31.15 -23.04
C SER A 599 18.46 31.87 -23.08
N THR A 600 17.57 31.63 -22.09
CA THR A 600 16.29 32.36 -21.94
C THR A 600 16.47 33.79 -21.41
N GLY A 601 17.66 34.14 -20.93
CA GLY A 601 17.93 35.38 -20.18
C GLY A 601 17.69 35.25 -18.67
N ALA A 602 17.13 34.13 -18.19
CA ALA A 602 16.99 33.86 -16.76
C ALA A 602 18.36 33.70 -16.07
N THR A 603 18.55 34.43 -14.97
CA THR A 603 19.81 34.43 -14.19
C THR A 603 19.70 33.73 -12.84
N LYS A 604 18.48 33.43 -12.38
CA LYS A 604 18.18 32.75 -11.10
C LYS A 604 17.10 31.68 -11.33
N ILE A 605 17.31 30.49 -10.76
CA ILE A 605 16.30 29.44 -10.71
C ILE A 605 15.08 29.91 -9.90
N LYS A 606 13.87 29.67 -10.41
CA LYS A 606 12.61 30.14 -9.81
C LYS A 606 12.37 29.56 -8.41
N ASP A 607 12.47 28.25 -8.27
CA ASP A 607 12.34 27.49 -7.02
C ASP A 607 13.40 26.38 -6.98
N PRO A 608 14.51 26.58 -6.25
CA PRO A 608 15.54 25.55 -6.10
C PRO A 608 15.07 24.29 -5.39
N THR A 609 14.05 24.37 -4.53
CA THR A 609 13.55 23.23 -3.77
C THR A 609 12.79 22.24 -4.66
N GLN A 610 12.23 22.73 -5.77
CA GLN A 610 11.61 21.90 -6.79
C GLN A 610 12.62 20.98 -7.50
N LEU A 611 13.92 21.26 -7.44
CA LEU A 611 14.92 20.59 -8.26
C LEU A 611 15.78 19.59 -7.46
N VAL A 612 16.12 18.48 -8.12
CA VAL A 612 17.12 17.51 -7.64
C VAL A 612 18.05 17.18 -8.81
N PHE A 613 19.36 17.32 -8.59
CA PHE A 613 20.39 17.00 -9.58
C PHE A 613 21.17 15.76 -9.13
N ALA A 614 21.27 14.72 -9.96
CA ALA A 614 22.01 13.49 -9.63
C ALA A 614 22.90 13.04 -10.79
N LEU A 615 24.20 12.83 -10.56
CA LEU A 615 25.11 12.31 -11.59
C LEU A 615 25.12 10.79 -11.56
N ASP A 616 24.73 10.16 -12.67
CA ASP A 616 24.48 8.71 -12.74
C ASP A 616 24.76 8.05 -14.10
N HIS A 617 24.82 8.77 -15.21
CA HIS A 617 24.98 8.16 -16.54
C HIS A 617 26.43 7.87 -16.93
N ASP A 618 27.30 8.88 -16.90
CA ASP A 618 28.66 8.82 -17.49
C ASP A 618 29.77 8.67 -16.44
N ILE A 619 29.47 7.98 -15.33
CA ILE A 619 30.30 7.94 -14.11
C ILE A 619 31.69 7.33 -14.36
N GLN A 620 31.79 6.37 -15.28
CA GLN A 620 33.05 5.69 -15.62
C GLN A 620 33.98 6.55 -16.49
N ASN A 621 33.45 7.57 -17.18
CA ASN A 621 34.23 8.46 -18.04
C ASN A 621 35.00 9.51 -17.20
N LYS A 622 36.31 9.28 -17.03
CA LYS A 622 37.21 10.20 -16.30
C LYS A 622 37.95 11.19 -17.21
N SER A 623 37.45 11.44 -18.43
CA SER A 623 38.04 12.43 -19.34
C SER A 623 37.97 13.86 -18.76
N PRO A 624 38.94 14.75 -19.09
CA PRO A 624 38.92 16.13 -18.62
C PRO A 624 37.65 16.91 -19.00
N SER A 625 37.02 16.61 -20.14
CA SER A 625 35.76 17.24 -20.56
C SER A 625 34.58 16.80 -19.69
N ASN A 626 34.44 15.50 -19.38
CA ASN A 626 33.37 15.01 -18.51
C ASN A 626 33.53 15.50 -17.06
N LEU A 627 34.77 15.48 -16.54
CA LEU A 627 35.06 16.01 -15.20
C LEU A 627 34.77 17.52 -15.12
N LYS A 628 35.08 18.29 -16.16
CA LYS A 628 34.70 19.71 -16.26
C LYS A 628 33.17 19.89 -16.26
N LYS A 629 32.43 19.10 -17.05
CA LYS A 629 30.95 19.11 -17.07
C LYS A 629 30.38 18.86 -15.66
N TYR A 630 30.89 17.85 -14.95
CA TYR A 630 30.46 17.53 -13.59
C TYR A 630 30.76 18.65 -12.59
N HIS A 631 31.94 19.27 -12.66
CA HIS A 631 32.29 20.44 -11.84
C HIS A 631 31.31 21.60 -12.10
N GLN A 632 31.01 21.89 -13.37
CA GLN A 632 30.06 22.93 -13.76
C GLN A 632 28.64 22.66 -13.23
N ILE A 633 28.18 21.40 -13.23
CA ILE A 633 26.90 21.02 -12.62
C ILE A 633 26.92 21.27 -11.11
N GLN A 634 27.98 20.84 -10.41
CA GLN A 634 28.11 21.02 -8.96
C GLN A 634 28.19 22.49 -8.55
N GLU A 635 28.95 23.32 -9.29
CA GLU A 635 29.01 24.77 -9.09
C GLU A 635 27.67 25.44 -9.35
N PHE A 636 26.96 25.04 -10.42
CA PHE A 636 25.64 25.58 -10.74
C PHE A 636 24.61 25.20 -9.67
N ALA A 637 24.62 23.96 -9.18
CA ALA A 637 23.79 23.51 -8.06
C ALA A 637 24.04 24.34 -6.80
N LYS A 638 25.32 24.49 -6.41
CA LYS A 638 25.74 25.27 -5.24
C LYS A 638 25.40 26.75 -5.36
N LYS A 639 25.54 27.34 -6.54
CA LYS A 639 25.18 28.74 -6.83
C LYS A 639 23.69 29.00 -6.65
N HIS A 640 22.85 28.01 -6.95
CA HIS A 640 21.39 28.14 -6.92
C HIS A 640 20.72 27.46 -5.72
N ASP A 641 21.49 26.87 -4.79
CA ASP A 641 21.00 26.11 -3.61
C ASP A 641 20.08 24.92 -3.98
N VAL A 642 20.44 24.19 -5.04
CA VAL A 642 19.75 22.97 -5.49
C VAL A 642 20.35 21.74 -4.83
N LYS A 643 19.51 20.76 -4.44
CA LYS A 643 19.98 19.48 -3.89
C LYS A 643 20.72 18.69 -4.98
N PHE A 644 21.96 18.32 -4.67
CA PHE A 644 22.90 17.69 -5.61
C PHE A 644 23.48 16.40 -5.04
N TYR A 645 23.42 15.34 -5.83
CA TYR A 645 24.00 14.03 -5.57
C TYR A 645 25.13 13.79 -6.58
N GLY A 646 26.35 13.65 -6.06
CA GLY A 646 27.56 13.56 -6.88
C GLY A 646 27.74 12.19 -7.54
N ALA A 647 28.73 12.10 -8.43
CA ALA A 647 29.05 10.87 -9.13
C ALA A 647 29.28 9.69 -8.16
N GLY A 648 28.58 8.57 -8.39
CA GLY A 648 28.68 7.35 -7.59
C GLY A 648 27.76 7.27 -6.36
N HIS A 649 26.84 8.23 -6.14
CA HIS A 649 25.81 8.09 -5.11
C HIS A 649 24.74 7.05 -5.49
N GLY A 650 24.36 6.99 -6.77
CA GLY A 650 23.33 6.09 -7.28
C GLY A 650 22.60 6.65 -8.49
N ILE A 651 21.68 5.87 -9.03
CA ILE A 651 20.81 6.25 -10.15
C ILE A 651 19.80 7.30 -9.68
N GLY A 652 19.59 8.35 -10.45
CA GLY A 652 18.80 9.51 -10.04
C GLY A 652 17.36 9.17 -9.67
N HIS A 653 16.72 8.24 -10.39
CA HIS A 653 15.38 7.76 -10.05
C HIS A 653 15.34 6.95 -8.74
N GLN A 654 16.38 6.16 -8.47
CA GLN A 654 16.51 5.43 -7.23
C GLN A 654 16.69 6.41 -6.06
N ILE A 655 17.59 7.40 -6.19
CA ILE A 655 17.78 8.48 -5.21
C ILE A 655 16.45 9.21 -4.95
N MET A 656 15.69 9.56 -5.98
CA MET A 656 14.39 10.23 -5.84
C MET A 656 13.37 9.44 -4.98
N VAL A 657 13.45 8.11 -5.01
CA VAL A 657 12.62 7.20 -4.21
C VAL A 657 13.21 6.97 -2.81
N GLU A 658 14.48 6.58 -2.69
CA GLU A 658 15.17 6.30 -1.42
C GLU A 658 15.26 7.51 -0.47
N GLU A 659 15.33 8.72 -1.04
CA GLU A 659 15.40 9.97 -0.29
C GLU A 659 14.02 10.63 -0.09
N LEU A 660 12.93 10.00 -0.51
CA LEU A 660 11.56 10.52 -0.39
C LEU A 660 11.39 11.93 -0.98
N PHE A 661 12.04 12.20 -2.12
CA PHE A 661 11.68 13.34 -2.97
C PHE A 661 10.37 13.09 -3.71
N VAL A 662 10.10 11.82 -4.04
CA VAL A 662 8.79 11.33 -4.47
C VAL A 662 7.90 11.11 -3.25
N TRP A 663 6.67 11.61 -3.31
CA TRP A 663 5.65 11.42 -2.28
C TRP A 663 4.34 10.92 -2.90
N PRO A 664 3.57 10.03 -2.25
CA PRO A 664 2.32 9.52 -2.80
C PRO A 664 1.30 10.63 -3.11
N GLY A 665 0.62 10.52 -4.26
CA GLY A 665 -0.33 11.53 -4.73
C GLY A 665 0.28 12.86 -5.20
N SER A 666 1.60 12.91 -5.42
CA SER A 666 2.30 14.06 -6.02
C SER A 666 2.50 13.92 -7.54
N LEU A 667 2.75 15.03 -8.24
CA LEU A 667 3.27 15.04 -9.62
C LEU A 667 4.79 15.19 -9.59
N CYS A 668 5.53 14.14 -9.92
CA CYS A 668 6.99 14.16 -9.99
C CYS A 668 7.46 13.97 -11.42
N VAL A 669 8.41 14.80 -11.85
CA VAL A 669 8.91 14.79 -13.23
C VAL A 669 10.41 14.59 -13.26
N GLY A 670 10.94 14.21 -14.40
CA GLY A 670 12.37 14.21 -14.63
C GLY A 670 12.69 14.38 -16.10
N SER A 671 13.88 14.90 -16.40
CA SER A 671 14.41 14.99 -17.77
C SER A 671 14.86 13.63 -18.35
N ASP A 672 14.26 12.53 -17.86
CA ASP A 672 14.51 11.14 -18.25
C ASP A 672 13.19 10.38 -18.44
N SER A 673 13.22 9.44 -19.39
CA SER A 673 12.11 8.58 -19.78
C SER A 673 11.61 7.62 -18.67
N HIS A 674 12.41 7.26 -17.66
CA HIS A 674 12.02 6.30 -16.62
C HIS A 674 11.46 6.96 -15.34
N SER A 675 11.14 8.26 -15.41
CA SER A 675 10.41 8.98 -14.35
C SER A 675 9.08 8.31 -13.97
N ASN A 676 8.54 7.44 -14.83
CA ASN A 676 7.40 6.57 -14.55
C ASN A 676 7.58 5.70 -13.29
N MET A 677 8.84 5.37 -12.90
CA MET A 677 9.20 4.62 -11.68
C MET A 677 8.50 5.13 -10.41
N TYR A 678 8.27 6.45 -10.33
CA TYR A 678 7.62 7.09 -9.18
C TYR A 678 6.17 6.61 -8.96
N GLY A 679 5.54 6.02 -9.99
CA GLY A 679 4.22 5.42 -9.91
C GLY A 679 4.10 4.23 -8.95
N ALA A 680 5.21 3.57 -8.60
CA ALA A 680 5.21 2.53 -7.57
C ALA A 680 4.78 3.05 -6.20
N LEU A 681 5.02 4.34 -5.92
CA LEU A 681 4.63 5.04 -4.71
C LEU A 681 3.26 5.74 -4.87
N GLY A 682 2.49 5.47 -5.92
CA GLY A 682 1.25 6.18 -6.22
C GLY A 682 1.45 7.68 -6.52
N SER A 683 2.64 8.07 -6.97
CA SER A 683 2.94 9.41 -7.51
C SER A 683 2.74 9.40 -9.03
N LEU A 684 2.21 10.49 -9.60
CA LEU A 684 2.18 10.67 -11.04
C LEU A 684 3.59 11.01 -11.54
N GLY A 685 4.37 9.96 -11.79
CA GLY A 685 5.68 10.03 -12.43
C GLY A 685 5.55 10.18 -13.94
N VAL A 686 6.05 11.28 -14.51
CA VAL A 686 6.03 11.51 -15.97
C VAL A 686 7.37 12.02 -16.49
N ALA A 687 7.75 11.54 -17.67
CA ALA A 687 8.96 12.00 -18.36
C ALA A 687 8.77 13.38 -19.00
N LEU A 688 9.79 14.23 -18.84
CA LEU A 688 9.95 15.51 -19.53
C LEU A 688 11.29 15.54 -20.28
N VAL A 689 11.54 16.60 -21.05
CA VAL A 689 12.74 16.72 -21.90
C VAL A 689 13.63 17.88 -21.44
N ARG A 690 14.86 18.00 -21.98
CA ARG A 690 15.84 19.00 -21.53
C ARG A 690 15.29 20.44 -21.54
N THR A 691 14.56 20.81 -22.59
CA THR A 691 13.96 22.15 -22.69
C THR A 691 12.81 22.38 -21.70
N ASP A 692 12.07 21.35 -21.29
CA ASP A 692 11.07 21.49 -20.22
C ASP A 692 11.72 21.80 -18.88
N ALA A 693 12.78 21.06 -18.55
CA ALA A 693 13.53 21.29 -17.32
C ALA A 693 14.11 22.72 -17.31
N ALA A 694 14.59 23.23 -18.45
CA ALA A 694 15.03 24.62 -18.57
C ALA A 694 13.87 25.63 -18.36
N GLY A 695 12.68 25.33 -18.85
CA GLY A 695 11.45 26.10 -18.60
C GLY A 695 11.04 26.09 -17.13
N ILE A 696 11.13 24.94 -16.45
CA ILE A 696 10.88 24.78 -15.01
C ILE A 696 11.94 25.55 -14.21
N PHE A 697 13.22 25.49 -14.57
CA PHE A 697 14.28 26.27 -13.91
C PHE A 697 13.97 27.78 -14.00
N ALA A 698 13.49 28.26 -15.15
CA ALA A 698 13.18 29.67 -15.39
C ALA A 698 11.86 30.14 -14.74
N THR A 699 10.82 29.31 -14.72
CA THR A 699 9.43 29.73 -14.42
C THR A 699 8.75 28.96 -13.29
N GLY A 700 9.32 27.83 -12.86
CA GLY A 700 8.71 26.85 -11.96
C GLY A 700 7.66 25.94 -12.64
N LYS A 701 7.38 26.16 -13.93
CA LYS A 701 6.25 25.58 -14.67
C LYS A 701 6.67 24.95 -16.00
N SER A 702 5.81 24.09 -16.55
CA SER A 702 5.84 23.69 -17.96
C SER A 702 4.41 23.38 -18.46
N TRP A 703 4.21 23.27 -19.77
CA TRP A 703 2.93 22.83 -20.35
C TRP A 703 2.80 21.31 -20.30
N PHE A 704 1.59 20.76 -20.19
CA PHE A 704 1.36 19.31 -20.21
C PHE A 704 0.00 19.00 -20.80
N GLN A 705 -0.12 17.89 -21.53
CA GLN A 705 -1.41 17.37 -21.98
C GLN A 705 -1.81 16.23 -21.07
N CYS A 706 -3.03 16.24 -20.52
CA CYS A 706 -3.54 15.13 -19.76
C CYS A 706 -3.69 13.89 -20.68
N PRO A 707 -2.93 12.81 -20.47
CA PRO A 707 -3.06 11.63 -21.31
C PRO A 707 -4.39 10.91 -21.03
N PRO A 708 -4.93 10.15 -22.00
CA PRO A 708 -5.99 9.19 -21.71
C PRO A 708 -5.51 8.16 -20.68
N VAL A 709 -6.43 7.65 -19.86
CA VAL A 709 -6.09 6.76 -18.74
C VAL A 709 -6.62 5.34 -18.99
N VAL A 710 -5.77 4.34 -18.80
CA VAL A 710 -6.12 2.92 -18.85
C VAL A 710 -6.13 2.34 -17.44
N GLN A 711 -7.14 1.53 -17.14
CA GLN A 711 -7.17 0.69 -15.95
C GLN A 711 -6.59 -0.69 -16.27
N VAL A 712 -5.64 -1.17 -15.48
CA VAL A 712 -5.06 -2.52 -15.63
C VAL A 712 -5.43 -3.36 -14.41
N ASN A 713 -6.29 -4.34 -14.63
CA ASN A 713 -6.76 -5.29 -13.62
C ASN A 713 -5.76 -6.43 -13.49
N LEU A 714 -4.97 -6.42 -12.42
CA LEU A 714 -4.13 -7.56 -12.04
C LEU A 714 -5.00 -8.56 -11.27
N LEU A 715 -4.95 -9.82 -11.69
CA LEU A 715 -5.68 -10.95 -11.11
C LEU A 715 -4.69 -11.98 -10.55
N GLY A 716 -5.18 -12.92 -9.74
CA GLY A 716 -4.34 -13.94 -9.11
C GLY A 716 -3.26 -13.36 -8.18
N THR A 717 -2.16 -14.09 -8.03
CA THR A 717 -0.95 -13.73 -7.26
C THR A 717 0.30 -14.19 -8.01
N LEU A 718 1.46 -13.58 -7.76
CA LEU A 718 2.70 -13.97 -8.42
C LEU A 718 3.17 -15.40 -8.03
N PRO A 719 3.44 -16.29 -8.99
CA PRO A 719 4.00 -17.61 -8.72
C PRO A 719 5.45 -17.55 -8.21
N PRO A 720 5.93 -18.57 -7.48
CA PRO A 720 7.32 -18.65 -7.03
C PRO A 720 8.32 -18.52 -8.17
N GLY A 721 9.29 -17.60 -8.03
CA GLY A 721 10.31 -17.32 -9.04
C GLY A 721 9.88 -16.38 -10.17
N VAL A 722 8.63 -15.89 -10.17
CA VAL A 722 8.17 -14.81 -11.04
C VAL A 722 8.32 -13.48 -10.29
N ARG A 723 8.80 -12.44 -10.97
CA ARG A 723 9.04 -11.09 -10.43
C ARG A 723 8.34 -10.01 -11.25
N GLY A 724 8.37 -8.77 -10.77
CA GLY A 724 7.81 -7.60 -11.44
C GLY A 724 8.41 -7.36 -12.83
N LYS A 725 9.65 -7.81 -13.06
CA LYS A 725 10.27 -7.79 -14.39
C LYS A 725 9.52 -8.66 -15.41
N ASP A 726 9.03 -9.81 -14.98
CA ASP A 726 8.28 -10.74 -15.82
C ASP A 726 6.89 -10.18 -16.14
N VAL A 727 6.22 -9.59 -15.13
CA VAL A 727 4.96 -8.86 -15.28
C VAL A 727 5.04 -7.79 -16.38
N ILE A 728 6.05 -6.92 -16.32
CA ILE A 728 6.14 -5.81 -17.27
C ILE A 728 6.62 -6.24 -18.66
N ILE A 729 7.44 -7.29 -18.76
CA ILE A 729 7.78 -7.90 -20.05
C ILE A 729 6.55 -8.56 -20.70
N ALA A 730 5.69 -9.23 -19.92
CA ALA A 730 4.43 -9.79 -20.41
C ALA A 730 3.47 -8.67 -20.89
N LEU A 731 3.29 -7.60 -20.10
CA LEU A 731 2.50 -6.43 -20.51
C LEU A 731 3.06 -5.77 -21.78
N CYS A 732 4.38 -5.62 -21.91
CA CYS A 732 5.01 -5.10 -23.14
C CYS A 732 4.68 -5.94 -24.38
N GLY A 733 4.49 -7.25 -24.22
CA GLY A 733 4.09 -8.20 -25.27
C GLY A 733 2.62 -8.09 -25.70
N LEU A 734 1.73 -7.48 -24.89
CA LEU A 734 0.32 -7.29 -25.23
C LEU A 734 0.14 -6.40 -26.48
N PHE A 735 1.05 -5.45 -26.72
CA PHE A 735 1.05 -4.58 -27.89
C PHE A 735 2.37 -4.73 -28.66
N PRO A 736 2.50 -5.75 -29.54
CA PRO A 736 3.73 -5.97 -30.30
C PRO A 736 3.89 -4.98 -31.46
N GLN A 737 2.79 -4.36 -31.93
CA GLN A 737 2.77 -3.44 -33.07
C GLN A 737 2.07 -2.09 -32.80
N ASP A 738 1.25 -1.96 -31.74
CA ASP A 738 0.57 -0.70 -31.35
C ASP A 738 1.24 -0.06 -30.11
N VAL A 739 0.89 1.19 -29.83
CA VAL A 739 1.28 1.95 -28.65
C VAL A 739 0.19 1.93 -27.60
N LEU A 740 0.61 1.94 -26.32
CA LEU A 740 -0.33 2.29 -25.26
C LEU A 740 -0.62 3.79 -25.27
N ASN A 741 0.38 4.66 -25.08
CA ASN A 741 0.26 6.13 -24.98
C ASN A 741 -0.71 6.64 -23.90
N HIS A 742 -1.15 5.78 -22.99
CA HIS A 742 -2.03 6.11 -21.87
C HIS A 742 -1.22 6.25 -20.56
N SER A 743 -1.78 6.94 -19.57
CA SER A 743 -1.40 6.73 -18.17
C SER A 743 -2.06 5.46 -17.65
N VAL A 744 -1.30 4.61 -16.96
CA VAL A 744 -1.78 3.35 -16.39
C VAL A 744 -2.12 3.54 -14.92
N GLU A 745 -3.29 3.06 -14.51
CA GLU A 745 -3.67 2.85 -13.11
C GLU A 745 -3.86 1.35 -12.87
N PHE A 746 -2.99 0.74 -12.06
CA PHE A 746 -3.11 -0.66 -11.66
C PHE A 746 -4.17 -0.82 -10.57
N ILE A 747 -4.94 -1.90 -10.64
CA ILE A 747 -5.91 -2.32 -9.63
C ILE A 747 -5.89 -3.84 -9.49
N GLY A 748 -6.18 -4.36 -8.30
CA GLY A 748 -6.38 -5.78 -8.05
C GLY A 748 -6.93 -5.99 -6.64
N SER A 749 -7.05 -7.26 -6.22
CA SER A 749 -7.42 -7.58 -4.84
C SER A 749 -6.31 -7.19 -3.85
N GLU A 750 -6.63 -7.09 -2.55
CA GLU A 750 -5.61 -6.83 -1.53
C GLU A 750 -4.52 -7.92 -1.51
N GLU A 751 -4.91 -9.17 -1.75
CA GLU A 751 -4.00 -10.32 -1.89
C GLU A 751 -3.10 -10.21 -3.13
N THR A 752 -3.69 -9.89 -4.28
CA THR A 752 -2.97 -9.62 -5.54
C THR A 752 -1.94 -8.52 -5.34
N MET A 753 -2.34 -7.37 -4.78
CA MET A 753 -1.44 -6.24 -4.54
C MET A 753 -0.36 -6.58 -3.51
N ALA A 754 -0.68 -7.36 -2.47
CA ALA A 754 0.30 -7.82 -1.48
C ALA A 754 1.31 -8.82 -2.04
N SER A 755 0.98 -9.54 -3.12
CA SER A 755 1.93 -10.44 -3.81
C SER A 755 3.01 -9.70 -4.62
N ILE A 756 2.84 -8.39 -4.88
CA ILE A 756 3.79 -7.55 -5.63
C ILE A 756 4.53 -6.62 -4.66
N PRO A 757 5.75 -6.96 -4.19
CA PRO A 757 6.54 -6.12 -3.28
C PRO A 757 6.97 -4.80 -3.94
N MET A 758 7.43 -3.84 -3.14
CA MET A 758 7.74 -2.49 -3.63
C MET A 758 8.80 -2.46 -4.73
N ASP A 759 9.80 -3.34 -4.70
CA ASP A 759 10.86 -3.38 -5.72
C ASP A 759 10.36 -3.93 -7.06
N ASP A 760 9.40 -4.85 -7.01
CA ASP A 760 8.67 -5.33 -8.19
C ASP A 760 7.75 -4.22 -8.74
N ARG A 761 7.07 -3.46 -7.87
CA ARG A 761 6.29 -2.28 -8.29
C ARG A 761 7.17 -1.22 -8.94
N LEU A 762 8.33 -0.92 -8.35
CA LEU A 762 9.33 -0.01 -8.91
C LEU A 762 9.78 -0.48 -10.29
N THR A 763 10.05 -1.78 -10.45
CA THR A 763 10.42 -2.40 -11.74
C THR A 763 9.31 -2.25 -12.79
N ILE A 764 8.06 -2.57 -12.42
CA ILE A 764 6.89 -2.49 -13.31
C ILE A 764 6.63 -1.04 -13.73
N SER A 765 6.60 -0.12 -12.78
CA SER A 765 6.39 1.30 -13.04
C SER A 765 7.52 1.92 -13.86
N ASN A 766 8.78 1.55 -13.59
CA ASN A 766 9.96 2.03 -14.33
C ASN A 766 9.93 1.59 -15.80
N MET A 767 9.75 0.29 -16.06
CA MET A 767 9.78 -0.27 -17.42
C MET A 767 8.45 -0.11 -18.19
N SER A 768 7.43 0.50 -17.58
CA SER A 768 6.20 0.94 -18.29
C SER A 768 6.48 1.91 -19.45
N THR A 769 7.63 2.59 -19.42
CA THR A 769 8.14 3.40 -20.53
C THR A 769 8.33 2.58 -21.81
N GLU A 770 8.77 1.32 -21.72
CA GLU A 770 8.91 0.40 -22.86
C GLU A 770 7.56 -0.20 -23.33
N TRP A 771 6.54 -0.11 -22.48
CA TRP A 771 5.14 -0.34 -22.86
C TRP A 771 4.52 0.88 -23.59
N SER A 772 5.28 1.97 -23.77
CA SER A 772 4.81 3.28 -24.21
C SER A 772 3.74 3.89 -23.29
N ALA A 773 3.79 3.61 -21.98
CA ALA A 773 2.93 4.28 -20.99
C ALA A 773 3.47 5.68 -20.65
N THR A 774 2.58 6.66 -20.47
CA THR A 774 2.94 8.03 -20.05
C THR A 774 3.28 8.11 -18.56
N SER A 775 2.66 7.23 -17.77
CA SER A 775 2.95 6.93 -16.37
C SER A 775 2.36 5.55 -16.06
N ALA A 776 2.77 4.92 -14.95
CA ALA A 776 2.11 3.70 -14.47
C ALA A 776 2.08 3.63 -12.94
N MET A 777 0.91 3.87 -12.36
CA MET A 777 0.71 4.04 -10.92
C MET A 777 0.10 2.81 -10.25
N PHE A 778 0.70 2.38 -9.14
CA PHE A 778 0.10 1.47 -8.18
C PHE A 778 -0.81 2.22 -7.19
N PRO A 779 -1.79 1.53 -6.57
CA PRO A 779 -2.63 2.14 -5.56
C PRO A 779 -1.85 2.48 -4.27
N ILE A 780 -2.29 3.53 -3.58
CA ILE A 780 -1.80 3.88 -2.24
C ILE A 780 -2.44 2.91 -1.24
N ASP A 781 -1.71 1.83 -0.94
CA ASP A 781 -2.19 0.64 -0.23
C ASP A 781 -1.30 0.22 0.95
N THR A 782 -1.65 -0.89 1.60
CA THR A 782 -0.97 -1.40 2.81
C THR A 782 0.46 -1.91 2.55
N THR A 783 0.81 -2.25 1.31
CA THR A 783 2.19 -2.61 0.94
C THR A 783 3.06 -1.36 0.90
N LEU A 784 2.56 -0.28 0.28
CA LEU A 784 3.22 1.03 0.30
C LEU A 784 3.29 1.61 1.73
N GLU A 785 2.25 1.44 2.55
CA GLU A 785 2.24 1.87 3.95
C GLU A 785 3.39 1.24 4.75
N ARG A 786 3.56 -0.09 4.66
CA ARG A 786 4.64 -0.82 5.36
C ARG A 786 6.02 -0.31 4.95
N TRP A 787 6.23 -0.11 3.65
CA TRP A 787 7.50 0.40 3.13
C TRP A 787 7.78 1.84 3.57
N LEU A 788 6.77 2.72 3.58
CA LEU A 788 6.90 4.08 4.10
C LEU A 788 7.16 4.10 5.61
N ARG A 789 6.52 3.23 6.40
CA ARG A 789 6.83 3.10 7.83
C ARG A 789 8.25 2.60 8.06
N TYR A 790 8.73 1.64 7.27
CA TYR A 790 10.15 1.22 7.30
C TYR A 790 11.09 2.39 6.98
N LYS A 791 10.81 3.16 5.92
CA LYS A 791 11.61 4.34 5.56
C LYS A 791 11.54 5.48 6.58
N ALA A 792 10.43 5.65 7.30
CA ALA A 792 10.32 6.58 8.42
C ALA A 792 11.23 6.16 9.59
N THR A 793 11.25 4.86 9.93
CA THR A 793 12.14 4.32 10.96
C THR A 793 13.62 4.42 10.54
N GLU A 794 13.94 4.04 9.30
CA GLU A 794 15.28 4.18 8.70
C GLU A 794 15.79 5.63 8.76
N ALA A 795 14.93 6.60 8.43
CA ALA A 795 15.25 8.02 8.48
C ALA A 795 15.44 8.54 9.91
N ALA A 796 14.68 8.02 10.89
CA ALA A 796 14.83 8.39 12.30
C ALA A 796 16.12 7.83 12.93
N MET A 797 16.61 6.67 12.47
CA MET A 797 17.87 6.08 12.94
C MET A 797 19.11 6.76 12.34
N LEU A 798 19.01 7.35 11.16
CA LEU A 798 20.13 7.94 10.42
C LEU A 798 20.12 9.47 10.48
N VAL A 799 20.45 10.01 11.66
CA VAL A 799 20.36 11.45 12.02
C VAL A 799 21.08 12.39 11.05
N ASP A 800 22.15 11.95 10.39
CA ASP A 800 22.90 12.74 9.39
C ASP A 800 22.17 12.86 8.02
N ARG A 801 21.07 12.13 7.79
CA ARG A 801 20.31 12.17 6.53
C ARG A 801 19.20 13.21 6.58
N THR A 802 19.16 14.07 5.56
CA THR A 802 18.04 15.01 5.35
C THR A 802 16.69 14.33 5.04
N THR A 803 16.66 13.00 4.86
CA THR A 803 15.45 12.20 4.64
C THR A 803 14.45 12.32 5.79
N GLN A 804 14.92 12.50 7.03
CA GLN A 804 14.06 12.70 8.21
C GLN A 804 13.19 13.97 8.11
N GLN A 805 13.58 14.94 7.28
CA GLN A 805 12.80 16.16 6.99
C GLN A 805 11.70 15.93 5.94
N ARG A 806 11.68 14.75 5.30
CA ARG A 806 10.77 14.40 4.19
C ARG A 806 9.86 13.21 4.53
N ILE A 807 10.13 12.50 5.61
CA ILE A 807 9.25 11.43 6.11
C ILE A 807 9.34 11.29 7.63
N THR A 808 8.19 11.20 8.27
CA THR A 808 7.99 10.79 9.67
C THR A 808 6.82 9.81 9.73
N HIS A 809 6.60 9.13 10.86
CA HIS A 809 5.45 8.24 11.00
C HIS A 809 4.12 9.00 10.96
N GLU A 810 4.09 10.23 11.47
CA GLU A 810 2.92 11.12 11.45
C GLU A 810 2.55 11.52 10.01
N MET A 811 3.53 11.83 9.15
CA MET A 811 3.29 12.10 7.73
C MET A 811 2.69 10.89 7.00
N VAL A 812 3.07 9.67 7.40
CA VAL A 812 2.48 8.44 6.87
C VAL A 812 1.04 8.26 7.39
N ASP A 813 0.79 8.52 8.68
CA ASP A 813 -0.56 8.46 9.25
C ASP A 813 -1.51 9.48 8.60
N GLU A 814 -1.05 10.71 8.35
CA GLU A 814 -1.81 11.73 7.61
C GLU A 814 -2.18 11.29 6.19
N LEU A 815 -1.23 10.68 5.48
CA LEU A 815 -1.46 10.15 4.13
C LEU A 815 -2.52 9.03 4.14
N PHE A 816 -2.41 8.07 5.06
CA PHE A 816 -3.30 6.91 5.12
C PHE A 816 -4.64 7.19 5.83
N ALA A 817 -4.79 8.31 6.53
CA ALA A 817 -6.07 8.80 7.00
C ALA A 817 -7.01 9.22 5.84
N ASN A 818 -6.46 9.70 4.72
CA ASN A 818 -7.23 10.05 3.51
C ASN A 818 -6.41 9.88 2.21
N PRO A 819 -6.08 8.64 1.81
CA PRO A 819 -5.21 8.38 0.68
C PRO A 819 -5.86 8.81 -0.64
N PRO A 820 -5.16 9.56 -1.52
CA PRO A 820 -5.63 9.89 -2.86
C PRO A 820 -6.03 8.65 -3.67
N ARG A 821 -7.26 8.64 -4.20
CA ARG A 821 -7.83 7.57 -5.02
C ARG A 821 -8.66 8.16 -6.16
N ALA A 822 -8.85 7.40 -7.25
CA ALA A 822 -9.84 7.71 -8.28
C ALA A 822 -11.25 7.85 -7.66
N ASP A 823 -12.13 8.64 -8.28
CA ASP A 823 -13.54 8.71 -7.86
C ASP A 823 -14.31 7.43 -8.23
N PRO A 824 -15.30 7.02 -7.41
CA PRO A 824 -16.27 6.02 -7.82
C PRO A 824 -16.96 6.45 -9.13
N GLY A 825 -16.85 5.61 -10.17
CA GLY A 825 -17.37 5.93 -11.50
C GLY A 825 -16.48 6.84 -12.35
N ALA A 826 -15.18 6.97 -12.03
CA ALA A 826 -14.20 7.57 -12.94
C ALA A 826 -14.17 6.85 -14.30
N HIS A 827 -14.03 7.63 -15.38
CA HIS A 827 -13.98 7.12 -16.74
C HIS A 827 -12.55 6.72 -17.13
N TYR A 828 -12.39 5.52 -17.68
CA TYR A 828 -11.12 5.01 -18.21
C TYR A 828 -11.29 4.76 -19.71
N ALA A 829 -10.36 5.27 -20.52
CA ALA A 829 -10.41 5.14 -21.98
C ALA A 829 -10.23 3.69 -22.46
N LYS A 830 -9.54 2.87 -21.64
CA LYS A 830 -9.39 1.42 -21.86
C LYS A 830 -9.41 0.69 -20.51
N LYS A 831 -9.83 -0.57 -20.53
CA LYS A 831 -9.60 -1.54 -19.44
C LYS A 831 -8.82 -2.72 -20.01
N LEU A 832 -7.81 -3.15 -19.29
CA LEU A 832 -6.99 -4.32 -19.59
C LEU A 832 -6.97 -5.24 -18.37
N TYR A 833 -6.56 -6.49 -18.56
CA TYR A 833 -6.28 -7.42 -17.47
C TYR A 833 -5.03 -8.27 -17.74
N LEU A 834 -4.44 -8.77 -16.65
CA LEU A 834 -3.38 -9.76 -16.64
C LEU A 834 -3.57 -10.65 -15.40
N ASP A 835 -3.67 -11.96 -15.58
CA ASP A 835 -3.65 -12.91 -14.45
C ASP A 835 -2.21 -13.27 -14.10
N LEU A 836 -1.76 -12.80 -12.93
CA LEU A 836 -0.41 -13.03 -12.43
C LEU A 836 -0.12 -14.51 -12.21
N SER A 837 -1.12 -15.32 -11.85
CA SER A 837 -0.94 -16.76 -11.57
C SER A 837 -0.60 -17.57 -12.82
N THR A 838 -0.89 -17.02 -14.00
CA THR A 838 -0.55 -17.60 -15.30
C THR A 838 0.83 -17.18 -15.82
N LEU A 839 1.55 -16.31 -15.10
CA LEU A 839 2.91 -15.93 -15.48
C LEU A 839 3.91 -17.08 -15.22
N SER A 840 5.01 -17.01 -15.96
CA SER A 840 6.25 -17.75 -15.69
C SER A 840 7.41 -16.76 -15.70
N PRO A 841 8.66 -17.16 -15.38
CA PRO A 841 9.82 -16.32 -15.66
C PRO A 841 9.85 -15.97 -17.16
N TYR A 842 10.07 -14.71 -17.51
CA TYR A 842 9.97 -14.19 -18.87
C TYR A 842 11.30 -13.65 -19.37
N ILE A 843 11.51 -13.72 -20.67
CA ILE A 843 12.65 -13.10 -21.33
C ILE A 843 12.19 -12.29 -22.54
N SER A 844 12.88 -11.19 -22.79
CA SER A 844 12.61 -10.32 -23.92
C SER A 844 13.81 -10.19 -24.84
N GLY A 845 13.58 -10.27 -26.15
CA GLY A 845 14.59 -10.18 -27.19
C GLY A 845 14.73 -11.44 -28.07
N PRO A 846 15.76 -11.49 -28.94
CA PRO A 846 16.89 -10.57 -28.98
C PRO A 846 16.52 -9.19 -29.57
N ASN A 847 17.22 -8.17 -29.10
CA ASN A 847 17.30 -6.83 -29.71
C ASN A 847 15.99 -5.99 -29.81
N SER A 848 14.90 -6.44 -29.16
CA SER A 848 13.65 -5.69 -29.03
C SER A 848 12.92 -6.06 -27.75
N VAL A 849 12.35 -5.06 -27.06
CA VAL A 849 11.53 -5.23 -25.85
C VAL A 849 10.13 -5.78 -26.14
N LYS A 850 9.67 -5.70 -27.39
CA LYS A 850 8.36 -6.19 -27.85
C LYS A 850 8.36 -7.68 -28.17
N ILE A 851 9.54 -8.28 -28.38
CA ILE A 851 9.69 -9.73 -28.43
C ILE A 851 9.68 -10.19 -26.98
N SER A 852 8.63 -10.88 -26.56
CA SER A 852 8.36 -11.29 -25.18
C SER A 852 8.00 -12.76 -25.18
N THR A 853 8.74 -13.58 -24.43
CA THR A 853 8.63 -15.05 -24.51
C THR A 853 8.73 -15.66 -23.10
N PRO A 854 7.82 -16.57 -22.72
CA PRO A 854 8.00 -17.43 -21.54
C PRO A 854 9.36 -18.13 -21.59
N LEU A 855 10.12 -18.08 -20.51
CA LEU A 855 11.50 -18.59 -20.52
C LEU A 855 11.56 -20.10 -20.79
N HIS A 856 10.55 -20.86 -20.35
CA HIS A 856 10.52 -22.31 -20.56
C HIS A 856 10.37 -22.73 -22.03
N ASP A 857 9.73 -21.90 -22.89
CA ASP A 857 9.65 -22.14 -24.34
C ASP A 857 11.04 -22.12 -25.00
N LEU A 858 11.95 -21.30 -24.45
CA LEU A 858 13.33 -21.16 -24.91
C LEU A 858 14.29 -22.11 -24.19
N ALA A 859 13.99 -22.45 -22.93
CA ALA A 859 14.89 -23.14 -22.01
C ALA A 859 14.62 -24.65 -21.87
N ALA A 860 14.01 -25.29 -22.88
CA ALA A 860 13.86 -26.74 -23.01
C ALA A 860 15.20 -27.52 -23.18
N LYS A 861 16.32 -26.97 -22.67
CA LYS A 861 17.70 -27.49 -22.76
C LYS A 861 18.52 -27.26 -21.47
N ASN A 862 17.88 -27.50 -20.31
CA ASN A 862 18.43 -27.49 -18.93
C ASN A 862 18.75 -26.12 -18.29
N ILE A 863 18.39 -25.98 -17.00
CA ILE A 863 18.23 -24.74 -16.22
C ILE A 863 18.78 -24.93 -14.77
N LYS A 864 19.16 -23.84 -14.06
CA LYS A 864 18.94 -23.45 -12.61
C LYS A 864 20.18 -22.74 -12.00
N ALA A 865 20.17 -21.64 -11.23
CA ALA A 865 19.12 -20.69 -10.77
C ALA A 865 19.72 -19.37 -10.15
N ALA A 866 18.94 -18.53 -9.44
CA ALA A 866 19.09 -17.07 -9.11
C ALA A 866 20.26 -16.49 -8.21
N ALA A 867 20.13 -15.24 -7.71
CA ALA A 867 21.12 -14.59 -6.83
C ALA A 867 21.16 -15.20 -5.41
N GLU A 868 19.98 -15.44 -4.80
CA GLU A 868 19.81 -16.36 -3.68
C GLU A 868 20.39 -17.76 -3.97
N VAL A 869 20.63 -18.12 -5.23
CA VAL A 869 21.20 -19.42 -5.60
C VAL A 869 22.72 -19.42 -5.63
N PHE A 870 23.41 -18.29 -5.68
CA PHE A 870 24.83 -18.33 -5.29
C PHE A 870 24.96 -18.73 -3.81
N GLN A 871 24.07 -18.26 -2.93
CA GLN A 871 24.03 -18.67 -1.52
C GLN A 871 23.45 -20.09 -1.35
N ALA A 872 22.26 -20.38 -1.86
CA ALA A 872 21.60 -21.68 -1.71
C ALA A 872 22.33 -22.82 -2.43
N ALA A 873 22.97 -22.55 -3.59
CA ALA A 873 23.88 -23.53 -4.20
C ALA A 873 25.21 -23.63 -3.44
N ALA A 874 25.69 -22.58 -2.77
CA ALA A 874 26.81 -22.73 -1.84
C ALA A 874 26.44 -23.69 -0.71
N GLU A 875 25.29 -23.48 -0.08
CA GLU A 875 24.78 -24.30 1.01
C GLU A 875 24.55 -25.76 0.58
N SER A 876 24.03 -26.02 -0.63
CA SER A 876 23.93 -27.38 -1.17
C SER A 876 25.28 -27.98 -1.59
N ASN A 877 26.26 -27.16 -1.93
CA ASN A 877 27.65 -27.56 -2.25
C ASN A 877 28.59 -27.52 -1.02
N GLY A 878 28.05 -27.63 0.19
CA GLY A 878 28.84 -27.71 1.43
C GLY A 878 29.53 -26.40 1.83
N GLY A 879 28.86 -25.27 1.60
CA GLY A 879 29.35 -23.91 1.88
C GLY A 879 30.23 -23.30 0.79
N ARG A 880 30.30 -23.88 -0.41
CA ARG A 880 31.18 -23.41 -1.50
C ARG A 880 30.43 -22.62 -2.56
N ILE A 881 30.65 -21.31 -2.60
CA ILE A 881 30.03 -20.41 -3.58
C ILE A 881 30.35 -20.88 -5.01
N PRO A 882 29.34 -21.15 -5.86
CA PRO A 882 29.55 -21.61 -7.22
C PRO A 882 30.20 -20.50 -8.06
N LYS A 883 31.03 -20.90 -9.02
CA LYS A 883 31.68 -19.98 -9.94
C LYS A 883 30.82 -19.74 -11.19
N ILE A 884 31.00 -18.57 -11.78
CA ILE A 884 30.48 -18.24 -13.12
C ILE A 884 30.96 -19.30 -14.13
N ALA A 885 30.12 -19.66 -15.10
CA ALA A 885 30.47 -20.63 -16.13
C ALA A 885 31.63 -20.17 -17.02
N ASP A 886 32.45 -21.13 -17.49
CA ASP A 886 33.60 -20.85 -18.37
C ASP A 886 33.16 -20.10 -19.63
N GLY A 887 33.84 -18.99 -19.92
CA GLY A 887 33.54 -18.11 -21.07
C GLY A 887 32.48 -17.04 -20.81
N VAL A 888 31.82 -17.02 -19.64
CA VAL A 888 30.84 -15.99 -19.27
C VAL A 888 31.50 -14.86 -18.46
N LYS A 889 31.01 -13.63 -18.65
CA LYS A 889 31.34 -12.46 -17.82
C LYS A 889 30.07 -11.97 -17.11
N LEU A 890 30.15 -11.71 -15.81
CA LEU A 890 29.09 -11.05 -15.04
C LEU A 890 29.57 -9.66 -14.59
N TYR A 891 28.75 -8.65 -14.83
CA TYR A 891 28.93 -7.29 -14.32
C TYR A 891 27.79 -6.96 -13.36
N ILE A 892 28.11 -6.42 -12.18
CA ILE A 892 27.11 -5.99 -11.19
C ILE A 892 27.28 -4.51 -10.87
N ALA A 893 26.16 -3.79 -10.80
CA ALA A 893 26.09 -2.39 -10.37
C ALA A 893 24.90 -2.28 -9.41
N ALA A 894 25.11 -1.71 -8.22
CA ALA A 894 24.02 -1.42 -7.31
C ALA A 894 23.21 -0.20 -7.80
N ALA A 895 21.91 -0.16 -7.46
CA ALA A 895 21.06 0.98 -7.81
C ALA A 895 21.50 2.27 -7.11
N SER A 896 22.06 2.17 -5.91
CA SER A 896 22.73 3.24 -5.17
C SER A 896 23.88 2.70 -4.33
N ALA A 897 24.74 3.59 -3.82
CA ALA A 897 25.75 3.23 -2.84
C ALA A 897 25.14 2.74 -1.52
N ARG A 898 23.88 3.10 -1.23
CA ARG A 898 23.12 2.61 -0.08
C ARG A 898 22.71 1.15 -0.26
N GLU A 899 22.11 0.82 -1.40
CA GLU A 899 21.72 -0.58 -1.70
C GLU A 899 22.96 -1.48 -1.85
N GLN A 900 24.10 -0.93 -2.29
CA GLN A 900 25.38 -1.65 -2.21
C GLN A 900 25.76 -1.97 -0.76
N ALA A 901 25.76 -0.96 0.13
CA ALA A 901 26.12 -1.16 1.53
C ALA A 901 25.18 -2.16 2.24
N ILE A 902 23.88 -2.13 1.94
CA ILE A 902 22.90 -3.10 2.45
C ILE A 902 23.26 -4.52 1.97
N ALA A 903 23.51 -4.69 0.66
CA ALA A 903 23.90 -6.00 0.11
C ALA A 903 25.28 -6.48 0.61
N GLU A 904 26.18 -5.56 0.98
CA GLU A 904 27.47 -5.85 1.62
C GLU A 904 27.31 -6.31 3.08
N ASP A 905 26.48 -5.61 3.87
CA ASP A 905 26.17 -5.99 5.26
C ASP A 905 25.42 -7.34 5.34
N GLU A 906 24.60 -7.66 4.35
CA GLU A 906 23.94 -8.97 4.19
C GLU A 906 24.86 -10.08 3.65
N GLY A 907 26.05 -9.75 3.13
CA GLY A 907 26.97 -10.69 2.48
C GLY A 907 26.55 -11.17 1.08
N SER A 908 25.40 -10.72 0.59
CA SER A 908 24.89 -10.98 -0.77
C SER A 908 25.82 -10.42 -1.86
N TRP A 909 26.44 -9.26 -1.61
CA TRP A 909 27.38 -8.63 -2.53
C TRP A 909 28.70 -9.39 -2.64
N GLN A 910 29.30 -9.76 -1.50
CA GLN A 910 30.51 -10.57 -1.44
C GLN A 910 30.28 -11.93 -2.10
N THR A 911 29.08 -12.50 -1.94
CA THR A 911 28.71 -13.74 -2.62
C THR A 911 28.86 -13.64 -4.15
N LEU A 912 28.40 -12.53 -4.75
CA LEU A 912 28.51 -12.30 -6.20
C LEU A 912 29.97 -12.03 -6.62
N ILE A 913 30.75 -11.30 -5.81
CA ILE A 913 32.19 -11.08 -6.06
C ILE A 913 32.95 -12.41 -6.00
N GLU A 914 32.69 -13.24 -4.98
CA GLU A 914 33.32 -14.54 -4.82
C GLU A 914 32.95 -15.52 -5.94
N ALA A 915 31.76 -15.41 -6.52
CA ALA A 915 31.40 -16.14 -7.74
C ALA A 915 32.24 -15.74 -8.97
N GLY A 916 32.77 -14.51 -8.98
CA GLY A 916 33.60 -13.93 -10.04
C GLY A 916 33.03 -12.67 -10.69
N ALA A 917 32.00 -12.03 -10.12
CA ALA A 917 31.39 -10.84 -10.70
C ALA A 917 32.36 -9.65 -10.73
N THR A 918 32.32 -8.89 -11.82
CA THR A 918 33.02 -7.60 -11.95
C THR A 918 32.13 -6.48 -11.43
N VAL A 919 32.57 -5.79 -10.38
CA VAL A 919 31.86 -4.65 -9.80
C VAL A 919 31.99 -3.40 -10.69
N LEU A 920 30.87 -2.75 -10.93
CA LEU A 920 30.75 -1.42 -11.54
C LEU A 920 30.25 -0.41 -10.49
N PRO A 921 30.59 0.89 -10.61
CA PRO A 921 30.12 1.90 -9.66
C PRO A 921 28.58 2.06 -9.72
N PRO A 922 27.91 2.45 -8.61
CA PRO A 922 26.48 2.75 -8.60
C PRO A 922 26.11 3.85 -9.62
N SER A 923 25.57 3.42 -10.76
CA SER A 923 25.40 4.22 -11.98
C SER A 923 24.61 3.44 -13.05
N CYS A 924 24.12 4.13 -14.08
CA CYS A 924 23.44 3.49 -15.21
C CYS A 924 24.40 2.63 -16.06
N GLY A 925 25.62 3.12 -16.33
CA GLY A 925 26.67 2.40 -17.06
C GLY A 925 26.18 1.71 -18.35
N PRO A 926 26.36 0.38 -18.49
CA PRO A 926 25.94 -0.37 -19.69
C PRO A 926 24.47 -0.24 -20.07
N CYS A 927 23.56 0.11 -19.14
CA CYS A 927 22.14 0.35 -19.43
C CYS A 927 21.91 1.45 -20.50
N ILE A 928 22.84 2.40 -20.62
CA ILE A 928 22.85 3.44 -21.68
C ILE A 928 23.94 3.25 -22.74
N GLY A 929 24.62 2.09 -22.76
CA GLY A 929 25.69 1.83 -23.72
C GLY A 929 26.98 2.60 -23.41
N LEU A 930 27.24 2.88 -22.14
CA LEU A 930 28.45 3.58 -21.67
C LEU A 930 29.27 2.74 -20.68
N GLY A 931 30.59 2.95 -20.69
CA GLY A 931 31.50 2.32 -19.74
C GLY A 931 31.84 0.86 -20.05
N THR A 932 32.21 0.12 -19.01
CA THR A 932 32.69 -1.27 -19.06
C THR A 932 31.52 -2.26 -19.04
N GLY A 933 31.59 -3.34 -19.84
CA GLY A 933 30.55 -4.38 -19.91
C GLY A 933 29.61 -4.26 -21.11
N LEU A 934 30.06 -3.62 -22.20
CA LEU A 934 29.37 -3.59 -23.48
C LEU A 934 29.68 -4.84 -24.32
N LEU A 935 28.70 -5.29 -25.10
CA LEU A 935 28.79 -6.47 -25.97
C LEU A 935 29.59 -6.19 -27.25
N GLU A 936 30.44 -7.13 -27.64
CA GLU A 936 31.21 -7.14 -28.88
C GLU A 936 30.43 -7.78 -30.05
N ASP A 937 31.03 -7.81 -31.25
CA ASP A 937 30.39 -8.37 -32.46
C ASP A 937 30.08 -9.86 -32.30
N GLY A 938 28.81 -10.24 -32.42
CA GLY A 938 28.34 -11.63 -32.30
C GLY A 938 28.18 -12.14 -30.86
N GLU A 939 28.52 -11.34 -29.83
CA GLU A 939 28.28 -11.73 -28.44
C GLU A 939 26.78 -11.76 -28.11
N THR A 940 26.39 -12.60 -27.15
CA THR A 940 25.04 -12.68 -26.59
C THR A 940 25.08 -12.25 -25.12
N GLY A 941 24.20 -11.33 -24.73
CA GLY A 941 24.11 -10.85 -23.36
C GLY A 941 22.66 -10.84 -22.85
N VAL A 942 22.47 -11.21 -21.58
CA VAL A 942 21.20 -11.05 -20.85
C VAL A 942 21.38 -10.03 -19.73
N SER A 943 20.44 -9.09 -19.60
CA SER A 943 20.54 -7.95 -18.69
C SER A 943 19.27 -7.76 -17.87
N ALA A 944 19.41 -7.32 -16.62
CA ALA A 944 18.28 -6.87 -15.79
C ALA A 944 17.77 -5.46 -16.18
N SER A 945 18.50 -4.75 -17.05
CA SER A 945 18.18 -3.39 -17.49
C SER A 945 16.93 -3.30 -18.38
N ASN A 946 16.55 -2.09 -18.79
CA ASN A 946 15.28 -1.79 -19.44
C ASN A 946 15.26 -1.97 -20.96
N ARG A 947 16.41 -1.86 -21.63
CA ARG A 947 16.46 -1.69 -23.09
C ARG A 947 17.53 -2.56 -23.74
N ASN A 948 17.12 -3.31 -24.75
CA ASN A 948 17.97 -4.16 -25.57
C ASN A 948 18.04 -3.74 -27.04
N PHE A 949 17.56 -2.54 -27.44
CA PHE A 949 17.54 -2.11 -28.85
C PHE A 949 18.89 -2.33 -29.57
N LYS A 950 18.86 -2.55 -30.89
CA LYS A 950 20.06 -2.91 -31.67
C LYS A 950 21.18 -1.85 -31.51
N GLY A 951 22.30 -2.24 -30.89
CA GLY A 951 23.42 -1.34 -30.57
C GLY A 951 23.29 -0.57 -29.25
N ARG A 952 22.28 -0.86 -28.41
CA ARG A 952 22.06 -0.22 -27.10
C ARG A 952 23.08 -0.66 -26.04
N LEU A 953 23.41 -1.95 -26.01
CA LEU A 953 24.32 -2.54 -25.04
C LEU A 953 25.73 -2.76 -25.60
N GLY A 954 26.10 -2.09 -26.71
CA GLY A 954 27.39 -2.29 -27.39
C GLY A 954 27.22 -2.43 -28.90
N SER A 955 27.75 -3.51 -29.48
CA SER A 955 27.71 -3.75 -30.93
C SER A 955 26.29 -3.83 -31.50
N ARG A 956 26.14 -3.37 -32.74
CA ARG A 956 24.94 -3.58 -33.59
C ARG A 956 24.81 -5.03 -34.08
N LEU A 957 25.86 -5.85 -33.94
CA LEU A 957 25.90 -7.27 -34.32
C LEU A 957 25.75 -8.21 -33.11
N ALA A 958 25.58 -7.68 -31.89
CA ALA A 958 25.31 -8.46 -30.69
C ALA A 958 23.84 -8.88 -30.58
N HIS A 959 23.57 -9.86 -29.71
CA HIS A 959 22.22 -10.31 -29.33
C HIS A 959 21.93 -9.95 -27.86
N ALA A 960 21.18 -8.88 -27.64
CA ALA A 960 20.80 -8.40 -26.32
C ALA A 960 19.42 -8.91 -25.88
N TYR A 961 19.37 -9.50 -24.69
CA TYR A 961 18.14 -9.99 -24.03
C TYR A 961 17.92 -9.29 -22.69
N LEU A 962 16.66 -9.18 -22.27
CA LEU A 962 16.26 -8.64 -20.97
C LEU A 962 15.49 -9.70 -20.17
N SER A 963 15.75 -9.81 -18.87
CA SER A 963 14.97 -10.65 -17.95
C SER A 963 15.17 -10.19 -16.51
N SER A 964 14.67 -10.92 -15.52
CA SER A 964 14.86 -10.63 -14.08
C SER A 964 16.32 -10.82 -13.65
N PRO A 965 16.79 -10.14 -12.58
CA PRO A 965 18.09 -10.39 -11.98
C PRO A 965 18.33 -11.88 -11.67
N GLU A 966 17.27 -12.59 -11.28
CA GLU A 966 17.27 -14.01 -11.00
C GLU A 966 17.54 -14.88 -12.24
N VAL A 967 16.92 -14.57 -13.39
CA VAL A 967 17.20 -15.25 -14.66
C VAL A 967 18.61 -14.89 -15.18
N VAL A 968 19.08 -13.67 -14.97
CA VAL A 968 20.46 -13.26 -15.30
C VAL A 968 21.47 -14.10 -14.50
N ALA A 969 21.33 -14.16 -13.17
CA ALA A 969 22.18 -14.96 -12.30
C ALA A 969 22.17 -16.46 -12.66
N ALA A 970 20.98 -17.01 -12.92
CA ALA A 970 20.80 -18.37 -13.38
C ALA A 970 21.50 -18.66 -14.71
N SER A 971 21.38 -17.73 -15.66
CA SER A 971 22.00 -17.88 -16.98
C SER A 971 23.53 -17.82 -16.90
N VAL A 972 24.05 -16.97 -16.02
CA VAL A 972 25.49 -16.81 -15.77
C VAL A 972 26.13 -18.06 -15.13
N LEU A 973 25.40 -18.74 -14.23
CA LEU A 973 25.86 -19.98 -13.62
C LEU A 973 25.92 -21.17 -14.58
N ASN A 974 25.05 -21.19 -15.61
CA ASN A 974 24.95 -22.31 -16.55
C ASN A 974 25.64 -22.07 -17.91
N GLY A 975 25.97 -20.82 -18.25
CA GLY A 975 26.46 -20.45 -19.58
C GLY A 975 25.39 -20.47 -20.68
N VAL A 976 24.13 -20.74 -20.32
CA VAL A 976 22.97 -20.79 -21.23
C VAL A 976 21.77 -20.15 -20.55
N LEU A 977 20.84 -19.58 -21.33
CA LEU A 977 19.64 -18.93 -20.82
C LEU A 977 18.83 -19.87 -19.91
N SER A 978 18.73 -19.51 -18.63
CA SER A 978 18.26 -20.39 -17.57
C SER A 978 17.33 -19.66 -16.60
N GLY A 979 16.25 -20.31 -16.16
CA GLY A 979 15.35 -19.81 -15.13
C GLY A 979 15.80 -20.00 -13.68
N PRO A 980 15.10 -19.37 -12.72
CA PRO A 980 15.41 -19.39 -11.29
C PRO A 980 15.07 -20.72 -10.59
N GLY A 981 14.61 -21.74 -11.31
CA GLY A 981 14.55 -23.11 -10.82
C GLY A 981 13.55 -23.46 -9.72
N VAL A 982 12.94 -22.45 -9.10
CA VAL A 982 11.84 -22.59 -8.12
C VAL A 982 10.46 -22.55 -8.77
N TYR A 983 10.38 -22.08 -10.02
CA TYR A 983 9.16 -22.11 -10.82
C TYR A 983 9.00 -23.50 -11.46
N GLU A 984 7.84 -24.12 -11.27
CA GLU A 984 7.42 -25.34 -11.95
C GLU A 984 6.30 -24.98 -12.93
N VAL A 985 6.44 -25.40 -14.20
CA VAL A 985 5.43 -25.16 -15.23
C VAL A 985 4.21 -26.03 -14.92
N PRO A 986 2.99 -25.48 -14.76
CA PRO A 986 1.79 -26.28 -14.54
C PRO A 986 1.54 -27.28 -15.68
N GLU A 987 1.07 -28.50 -15.37
CA GLU A 987 0.78 -29.55 -16.38
C GLU A 987 -0.21 -29.07 -17.46
N ASN A 988 -1.08 -28.13 -17.11
CA ASN A 988 -2.11 -27.53 -17.95
C ASN A 988 -1.75 -26.10 -18.42
N TYR A 989 -0.48 -25.73 -18.46
CA TYR A 989 -0.06 -24.39 -18.90
C TYR A 989 -0.42 -24.13 -20.37
N THR A 990 -1.27 -23.12 -20.61
CA THR A 990 -1.76 -22.72 -21.95
C THR A 990 -1.22 -21.39 -22.45
N GLY A 991 -0.22 -20.82 -21.75
CA GLY A 991 0.25 -19.44 -21.95
C GLY A 991 -0.24 -18.49 -20.87
N VAL A 992 0.20 -17.22 -20.95
CA VAL A 992 -0.22 -16.16 -20.03
C VAL A 992 -1.59 -15.63 -20.43
N GLU A 993 -2.48 -15.48 -19.45
CA GLU A 993 -3.79 -14.87 -19.63
C GLU A 993 -3.72 -13.35 -19.43
N TYR A 994 -3.80 -12.62 -20.54
CA TYR A 994 -3.97 -11.17 -20.57
C TYR A 994 -4.92 -10.74 -21.68
N GLY A 995 -5.42 -9.52 -21.62
CA GLY A 995 -6.22 -8.97 -22.71
C GLY A 995 -6.97 -7.68 -22.38
N TYR A 996 -7.97 -7.40 -23.20
CA TYR A 996 -8.91 -6.30 -23.01
C TYR A 996 -10.02 -6.67 -22.01
N GLY A 997 -10.56 -5.67 -21.33
CA GLY A 997 -11.65 -5.83 -20.36
C GLY A 997 -11.15 -6.00 -18.92
N THR A 998 -11.83 -6.84 -18.14
CA THR A 998 -11.61 -6.99 -16.69
C THR A 998 -11.15 -8.39 -16.26
N GLY A 999 -10.95 -9.31 -17.21
CA GLY A 999 -10.60 -10.72 -16.96
C GLY A 999 -11.69 -11.57 -16.31
N LYS A 1000 -12.89 -11.01 -16.10
CA LYS A 1000 -14.06 -11.81 -15.70
C LYS A 1000 -14.59 -12.64 -16.89
N PRO A 1001 -15.14 -13.85 -16.66
CA PRO A 1001 -15.70 -14.68 -17.72
C PRO A 1001 -16.71 -13.92 -18.60
N ALA A 1002 -16.61 -14.14 -19.91
CA ALA A 1002 -17.47 -13.50 -20.90
C ALA A 1002 -18.91 -14.05 -20.82
N THR A 1003 -19.78 -13.35 -20.09
CA THR A 1003 -21.23 -13.45 -20.33
C THR A 1003 -21.57 -12.79 -21.67
N ILE A 1004 -22.72 -13.14 -22.26
CA ILE A 1004 -23.17 -12.50 -23.52
C ILE A 1004 -23.26 -10.97 -23.37
N GLU A 1005 -23.68 -10.48 -22.20
CA GLU A 1005 -23.72 -9.05 -21.88
C GLU A 1005 -22.31 -8.43 -21.75
N ASN A 1006 -21.36 -9.10 -21.09
CA ASN A 1006 -19.96 -8.61 -21.00
C ASN A 1006 -19.25 -8.65 -22.35
N GLY A 1007 -19.53 -9.66 -23.18
CA GLY A 1007 -19.01 -9.79 -24.54
C GLY A 1007 -19.55 -8.69 -25.46
N LEU A 1008 -20.85 -8.41 -25.41
CA LEU A 1008 -21.45 -7.28 -26.14
C LEU A 1008 -20.92 -5.94 -25.62
N GLY A 1009 -20.79 -5.79 -24.29
CA GLY A 1009 -20.25 -4.59 -23.65
C GLY A 1009 -18.79 -4.34 -23.99
N THR A 1010 -17.95 -5.38 -24.06
CA THR A 1010 -16.53 -5.25 -24.46
C THR A 1010 -16.41 -4.98 -25.95
N ALA A 1011 -17.23 -5.61 -26.79
CA ALA A 1011 -17.29 -5.32 -28.22
C ALA A 1011 -17.81 -3.90 -28.50
N LEU A 1012 -18.76 -3.40 -27.69
CA LEU A 1012 -19.23 -2.01 -27.73
C LEU A 1012 -18.16 -1.04 -27.21
N GLU A 1013 -17.48 -1.30 -26.09
CA GLU A 1013 -16.36 -0.46 -25.62
C GLU A 1013 -15.19 -0.44 -26.63
N GLN A 1014 -14.93 -1.56 -27.33
CA GLN A 1014 -13.93 -1.62 -28.41
C GLN A 1014 -14.38 -0.89 -29.68
N LEU A 1015 -15.65 -1.04 -30.08
CA LEU A 1015 -16.21 -0.35 -31.23
C LEU A 1015 -16.37 1.15 -30.94
N GLU A 1016 -16.75 1.55 -29.73
CA GLU A 1016 -16.76 2.93 -29.26
C GLU A 1016 -15.33 3.48 -29.17
N SER A 1017 -14.33 2.72 -28.72
CA SER A 1017 -12.92 3.16 -28.75
C SER A 1017 -12.36 3.31 -30.18
N LEU A 1018 -12.80 2.46 -31.12
CA LEU A 1018 -12.50 2.62 -32.55
C LEU A 1018 -13.24 3.82 -33.15
N ILE A 1019 -14.52 3.99 -32.81
CA ILE A 1019 -15.34 5.14 -33.21
C ILE A 1019 -14.77 6.43 -32.62
N ASP A 1020 -14.26 6.45 -31.40
CA ASP A 1020 -13.67 7.62 -30.74
C ASP A 1020 -12.27 7.94 -31.31
N ARG A 1021 -11.47 6.91 -31.65
CA ARG A 1021 -10.28 7.07 -32.53
C ARG A 1021 -10.64 7.65 -33.92
N VAL A 1022 -11.84 7.36 -34.44
CA VAL A 1022 -12.34 7.85 -35.74
C VAL A 1022 -13.12 9.19 -35.63
N GLN A 1023 -13.65 9.55 -34.45
CA GLN A 1023 -14.39 10.79 -34.19
C GLN A 1023 -13.48 11.89 -33.64
N THR A 1024 -12.39 11.54 -32.97
CA THR A 1024 -11.27 12.48 -32.75
C THR A 1024 -10.58 12.88 -34.06
N THR A 1025 -10.75 12.11 -35.15
CA THR A 1025 -10.36 12.47 -36.52
C THR A 1025 -11.52 13.02 -37.38
N ILE A 1026 -12.78 12.80 -37.00
CA ILE A 1026 -13.98 13.32 -37.69
C ILE A 1026 -14.90 14.07 -36.69
N PRO A 1027 -14.85 15.42 -36.64
CA PRO A 1027 -15.77 16.20 -35.82
C PRO A 1027 -17.23 15.93 -36.19
N THR A 1028 -18.02 15.52 -35.20
CA THR A 1028 -19.45 15.22 -35.38
C THR A 1028 -20.27 16.50 -35.59
N GLY A 1029 -20.67 16.78 -36.83
CA GLY A 1029 -21.68 17.79 -37.14
C GLY A 1029 -21.53 18.41 -38.53
N ASP A 1030 -22.30 17.93 -39.51
CA ASP A 1030 -22.38 18.50 -40.87
C ASP A 1030 -23.11 19.87 -40.93
N ASP A 1031 -23.65 20.36 -39.80
CA ASP A 1031 -24.45 21.60 -39.71
C ASP A 1031 -23.83 22.68 -38.77
N ALA A 1032 -22.56 22.55 -38.39
CA ALA A 1032 -21.84 23.63 -37.69
C ALA A 1032 -21.13 24.56 -38.72
N PRO A 1033 -21.16 25.90 -38.56
CA PRO A 1033 -20.40 26.79 -39.44
C PRO A 1033 -18.91 26.44 -39.40
N GLN A 1034 -18.25 26.42 -40.56
CA GLN A 1034 -16.79 26.24 -40.66
C GLN A 1034 -16.06 27.37 -39.92
N VAL A 1035 -15.75 27.14 -38.65
CA VAL A 1035 -14.76 27.94 -37.91
C VAL A 1035 -13.40 27.45 -38.38
N ALA A 1036 -12.74 28.22 -39.25
CA ALA A 1036 -11.37 27.93 -39.64
C ALA A 1036 -10.46 27.97 -38.41
N THR A 1037 -9.50 27.05 -38.32
CA THR A 1037 -8.54 27.01 -37.22
C THR A 1037 -7.77 28.33 -37.20
N ASN A 1038 -7.83 29.05 -36.09
CA ASN A 1038 -7.14 30.32 -35.93
C ASN A 1038 -5.63 30.10 -36.00
N ILE A 1039 -4.96 30.76 -36.96
CA ILE A 1039 -3.51 30.64 -37.15
C ILE A 1039 -2.82 31.82 -36.46
N LEU A 1040 -2.05 31.53 -35.41
CA LEU A 1040 -1.35 32.56 -34.66
C LEU A 1040 -0.19 33.18 -35.46
N PRO A 1041 0.10 34.49 -35.30
CA PRO A 1041 1.20 35.16 -35.98
C PRO A 1041 2.54 34.45 -35.76
N GLY A 1042 3.21 34.06 -36.84
CA GLY A 1042 4.48 33.32 -36.81
C GLY A 1042 4.33 31.80 -36.96
N PHE A 1043 3.12 31.25 -36.89
CA PHE A 1043 2.84 29.84 -37.21
C PHE A 1043 2.53 29.66 -38.71
N PRO A 1044 3.01 28.59 -39.38
CA PRO A 1044 2.71 28.36 -40.79
C PRO A 1044 1.23 27.95 -41.00
N SER A 1045 0.57 28.51 -42.02
CA SER A 1045 -0.79 28.11 -42.41
C SER A 1045 -0.83 26.84 -43.27
N ARG A 1046 0.28 26.52 -43.95
CA ARG A 1046 0.43 25.33 -44.80
C ARG A 1046 1.86 24.81 -44.73
N ILE A 1047 2.04 23.49 -44.69
CA ILE A 1047 3.33 22.81 -44.84
C ILE A 1047 3.22 21.82 -46.02
N SER A 1048 4.24 21.72 -46.86
CA SER A 1048 4.24 20.80 -48.01
C SER A 1048 5.64 20.37 -48.43
N GLY A 1049 5.77 19.13 -48.93
CA GLY A 1049 7.02 18.57 -49.44
C GLY A 1049 6.84 17.19 -50.08
N GLU A 1050 7.93 16.60 -50.59
CA GLU A 1050 7.96 15.21 -51.08
C GLU A 1050 8.02 14.23 -49.89
N ILE A 1051 7.30 13.11 -49.98
CA ILE A 1051 7.30 12.06 -48.97
C ILE A 1051 8.60 11.23 -49.07
N VAL A 1052 9.41 11.29 -48.02
CA VAL A 1052 10.49 10.35 -47.74
C VAL A 1052 9.97 9.35 -46.70
N PHE A 1053 9.81 8.09 -47.11
CA PHE A 1053 9.20 7.04 -46.29
C PHE A 1053 10.25 6.10 -45.72
N ALA A 1054 10.27 5.96 -44.40
CA ALA A 1054 11.00 4.95 -43.65
C ALA A 1054 10.01 3.87 -43.18
N ASP A 1055 10.02 2.69 -43.82
CA ASP A 1055 9.05 1.62 -43.52
C ASP A 1055 9.44 0.84 -42.25
N ALA A 1056 9.28 1.47 -41.08
CA ALA A 1056 9.52 0.84 -39.79
C ALA A 1056 8.52 1.28 -38.72
N ASP A 1057 8.00 0.29 -38.00
CA ASP A 1057 7.29 0.45 -36.73
C ASP A 1057 8.29 0.37 -35.58
N ASN A 1058 7.99 1.04 -34.45
CA ASN A 1058 8.88 1.13 -33.28
C ASN A 1058 10.26 1.73 -33.60
N LEU A 1059 10.35 2.65 -34.58
CA LEU A 1059 11.59 3.36 -34.89
C LEU A 1059 11.93 4.29 -33.70
N ASP A 1060 12.86 3.82 -32.87
CA ASP A 1060 13.19 4.40 -31.56
C ASP A 1060 14.12 5.63 -31.63
N THR A 1061 14.31 6.35 -30.52
CA THR A 1061 15.23 7.51 -30.52
C THR A 1061 16.71 7.15 -30.67
N ASP A 1062 17.13 5.90 -30.48
CA ASP A 1062 18.48 5.41 -30.79
C ASP A 1062 18.66 5.19 -32.30
N ASN A 1063 17.59 4.84 -33.01
CA ASN A 1063 17.54 4.75 -34.47
C ASN A 1063 17.66 6.15 -35.10
N ILE A 1064 16.94 7.14 -34.58
CA ILE A 1064 16.97 8.54 -35.05
C ILE A 1064 18.29 9.24 -34.68
N TYR A 1065 18.78 9.08 -33.44
CA TYR A 1065 20.00 9.72 -32.94
C TYR A 1065 20.73 8.84 -31.91
N ALA A 1066 21.81 8.19 -32.34
CA ALA A 1066 22.50 7.14 -31.59
C ALA A 1066 22.97 7.57 -30.19
N GLY A 1067 22.79 6.69 -29.19
CA GLY A 1067 23.10 6.94 -27.77
C GLY A 1067 24.51 7.47 -27.51
N LYS A 1068 25.50 6.97 -28.27
CA LYS A 1068 26.92 7.38 -28.23
C LYS A 1068 27.17 8.89 -28.45
N PHE A 1069 26.23 9.62 -29.06
CA PHE A 1069 26.32 11.07 -29.29
C PHE A 1069 25.55 11.91 -28.25
N THR A 1070 24.81 11.30 -27.33
CA THR A 1070 23.84 12.00 -26.43
C THR A 1070 24.47 13.06 -25.52
N TYR A 1071 25.74 12.88 -25.17
CA TYR A 1071 26.51 13.78 -24.30
C TYR A 1071 27.68 14.47 -25.04
N GLN A 1072 27.65 14.48 -26.37
CA GLN A 1072 28.53 15.29 -27.22
C GLN A 1072 27.82 16.62 -27.50
N ASP A 1073 27.68 17.45 -26.45
CA ASP A 1073 26.87 18.67 -26.47
C ASP A 1073 27.49 19.83 -27.30
N ASP A 1074 28.65 19.60 -27.93
CA ASP A 1074 29.36 20.53 -28.82
C ASP A 1074 29.16 20.24 -30.32
N MET A 1075 28.37 19.21 -30.69
CA MET A 1075 28.04 18.90 -32.09
C MET A 1075 27.34 20.06 -32.80
N THR A 1076 27.82 20.42 -33.99
CA THR A 1076 27.19 21.45 -34.82
C THR A 1076 25.87 20.95 -35.44
N ARG A 1077 25.07 21.87 -36.00
CA ARG A 1077 23.90 21.50 -36.82
C ARG A 1077 24.28 20.56 -37.97
N GLU A 1078 25.40 20.83 -38.64
CA GLU A 1078 25.87 19.98 -39.73
C GLU A 1078 26.27 18.59 -39.25
N ASP A 1079 26.83 18.46 -38.06
CA ASP A 1079 27.23 17.17 -37.50
C ASP A 1079 26.02 16.36 -37.04
N MET A 1080 25.04 17.00 -36.39
CA MET A 1080 23.73 16.38 -36.10
C MET A 1080 23.02 15.91 -37.39
N ALA A 1081 23.10 16.70 -38.47
CA ALA A 1081 22.57 16.34 -39.77
C ALA A 1081 23.27 15.14 -40.42
N LYS A 1082 24.58 14.93 -40.17
CA LYS A 1082 25.34 13.79 -40.71
C LYS A 1082 24.97 12.46 -40.06
N VAL A 1083 24.60 12.48 -38.77
CA VAL A 1083 24.30 11.28 -37.96
C VAL A 1083 22.79 10.99 -37.83
N CYS A 1084 21.93 11.85 -38.37
CA CYS A 1084 20.48 11.67 -38.34
C CYS A 1084 20.09 10.36 -39.05
N LEU A 1085 19.36 9.50 -38.33
CA LEU A 1085 18.93 8.17 -38.76
C LEU A 1085 20.04 7.16 -39.10
N GLU A 1086 21.32 7.43 -38.78
CA GLU A 1086 22.44 6.53 -39.15
C GLU A 1086 22.30 5.09 -38.61
N ASN A 1087 21.60 4.93 -37.48
CA ASN A 1087 21.37 3.65 -36.83
C ASN A 1087 20.22 2.87 -37.48
N TYR A 1088 19.35 3.54 -38.24
CA TYR A 1088 18.30 2.94 -39.06
C TYR A 1088 18.81 2.68 -40.48
N ASP A 1089 19.23 3.74 -41.16
CA ASP A 1089 19.66 3.75 -42.55
C ASP A 1089 20.88 4.67 -42.73
N PRO A 1090 22.10 4.13 -42.90
CA PRO A 1090 23.31 4.92 -43.12
C PRO A 1090 23.24 5.85 -44.35
N GLU A 1091 22.39 5.53 -45.33
CA GLU A 1091 22.20 6.33 -46.55
C GLU A 1091 21.07 7.37 -46.42
N PHE A 1092 20.40 7.48 -45.27
CA PHE A 1092 19.37 8.49 -45.04
C PHE A 1092 19.85 9.92 -45.40
N ARG A 1093 21.09 10.24 -45.05
CA ARG A 1093 21.75 11.54 -45.34
C ARG A 1093 21.87 11.85 -46.84
N SER A 1094 21.90 10.81 -47.68
CA SER A 1094 22.03 10.85 -49.14
C SER A 1094 20.65 10.90 -49.82
N ILE A 1095 19.65 10.28 -49.18
CA ILE A 1095 18.28 10.09 -49.70
C ILE A 1095 17.39 11.30 -49.40
N ALA A 1096 17.44 11.84 -48.18
CA ALA A 1096 16.63 12.96 -47.73
C ALA A 1096 17.18 14.32 -48.22
N LYS A 1097 16.30 15.27 -48.50
CA LYS A 1097 16.58 16.64 -48.98
C LYS A 1097 15.86 17.67 -48.09
N PRO A 1098 16.30 18.94 -48.12
CA PRO A 1098 15.59 20.02 -47.44
C PRO A 1098 14.13 20.16 -47.91
N ASN A 1099 13.23 20.37 -46.95
CA ASN A 1099 11.76 20.47 -47.09
C ASN A 1099 11.03 19.16 -47.44
N ASP A 1100 11.66 17.99 -47.33
CA ASP A 1100 10.95 16.72 -47.43
C ASP A 1100 10.05 16.47 -46.22
N ILE A 1101 8.89 15.86 -46.45
CA ILE A 1101 8.04 15.34 -45.38
C ILE A 1101 8.53 13.95 -45.02
N PHE A 1102 9.02 13.78 -43.79
CA PHE A 1102 9.46 12.48 -43.31
C PHE A 1102 8.25 11.68 -42.82
N VAL A 1103 8.06 10.46 -43.33
CA VAL A 1103 6.96 9.57 -42.98
C VAL A 1103 7.50 8.25 -42.43
N SER A 1104 6.96 7.76 -41.31
CA SER A 1104 7.32 6.48 -40.68
C SER A 1104 6.10 5.64 -40.32
N GLY A 1105 6.33 4.41 -39.86
CA GLY A 1105 5.31 3.52 -39.31
C GLY A 1105 4.72 3.95 -37.95
N PHE A 1106 4.22 2.98 -37.19
CA PHE A 1106 3.60 3.15 -35.87
C PHE A 1106 4.66 3.21 -34.74
N ASN A 1107 4.31 3.81 -33.59
CA ASN A 1107 5.20 4.01 -32.43
C ASN A 1107 6.52 4.76 -32.75
N PHE A 1108 6.45 5.80 -33.60
CA PHE A 1108 7.65 6.57 -33.97
C PHE A 1108 8.22 7.37 -32.79
N GLY A 1109 9.55 7.35 -32.64
CA GLY A 1109 10.27 8.11 -31.61
C GLY A 1109 10.16 7.52 -30.21
N CYS A 1110 9.93 6.21 -30.07
CA CYS A 1110 9.83 5.55 -28.78
C CYS A 1110 11.17 5.43 -28.04
N GLY A 1111 11.12 5.06 -26.75
CA GLY A 1111 12.30 4.89 -25.89
C GLY A 1111 12.75 6.16 -25.17
N SER A 1112 14.02 6.55 -25.35
CA SER A 1112 14.66 7.60 -24.53
C SER A 1112 14.16 9.01 -24.86
N SER A 1113 14.06 9.87 -23.85
CA SER A 1113 13.59 11.26 -23.93
C SER A 1113 14.53 12.25 -24.65
N ARG A 1114 15.51 11.76 -25.41
CA ARG A 1114 16.50 12.55 -26.15
C ARG A 1114 15.87 13.56 -27.09
N GLU A 1115 16.06 14.82 -26.74
CA GLU A 1115 15.70 15.97 -27.55
C GLU A 1115 16.40 15.99 -28.91
N GLN A 1116 17.62 15.45 -28.97
CA GLN A 1116 18.42 15.40 -30.19
C GLN A 1116 17.75 14.62 -31.33
N ALA A 1117 16.82 13.69 -31.05
CA ALA A 1117 16.07 13.01 -32.10
C ALA A 1117 15.21 13.99 -32.92
N ALA A 1118 14.57 14.97 -32.28
CA ALA A 1118 13.82 16.01 -32.97
C ALA A 1118 14.75 17.05 -33.63
N THR A 1119 15.81 17.48 -32.94
CA THR A 1119 16.71 18.50 -33.50
C THR A 1119 17.59 17.96 -34.64
N ALA A 1120 17.85 16.66 -34.72
CA ALA A 1120 18.55 16.05 -35.85
C ALA A 1120 17.69 16.05 -37.15
N LEU A 1121 16.37 15.85 -37.03
CA LEU A 1121 15.43 15.98 -38.15
C LEU A 1121 15.31 17.45 -38.60
N LEU A 1122 15.21 18.39 -37.66
CA LEU A 1122 15.30 19.82 -37.95
C LEU A 1122 16.65 20.23 -38.55
N ALA A 1123 17.75 19.56 -38.19
CA ALA A 1123 19.08 19.77 -38.78
C ALA A 1123 19.18 19.24 -40.21
N ARG A 1124 18.33 18.29 -40.59
CA ARG A 1124 18.11 17.81 -41.97
C ARG A 1124 17.13 18.64 -42.78
N ASP A 1125 16.67 19.78 -42.24
CA ASP A 1125 15.68 20.65 -42.87
C ASP A 1125 14.33 19.94 -43.17
N ILE A 1126 13.93 19.00 -42.30
CA ILE A 1126 12.61 18.35 -42.30
C ILE A 1126 11.61 19.24 -41.54
N PRO A 1127 10.55 19.78 -42.18
CA PRO A 1127 9.61 20.71 -41.56
C PRO A 1127 8.39 20.04 -40.92
N LEU A 1128 8.15 18.75 -41.18
CA LEU A 1128 7.04 17.97 -40.65
C LEU A 1128 7.42 16.48 -40.58
N VAL A 1129 7.08 15.86 -39.45
CA VAL A 1129 7.14 14.41 -39.26
C VAL A 1129 5.73 13.85 -39.28
N VAL A 1130 5.52 12.79 -40.05
CA VAL A 1130 4.27 12.03 -40.11
C VAL A 1130 4.52 10.60 -39.67
N ALA A 1131 3.60 10.01 -38.91
CA ALA A 1131 3.69 8.63 -38.47
C ALA A 1131 2.31 7.96 -38.44
N GLY A 1132 2.28 6.63 -38.34
CA GLY A 1132 1.05 5.90 -38.01
C GLY A 1132 0.61 6.17 -36.58
N SER A 1133 1.59 6.32 -35.67
CA SER A 1133 1.42 6.86 -34.32
C SER A 1133 2.78 7.28 -33.74
N PHE A 1134 2.80 8.19 -32.77
CA PHE A 1134 4.03 8.66 -32.11
C PHE A 1134 4.16 8.20 -30.66
N SER A 1135 5.38 8.21 -30.12
CA SER A 1135 5.57 8.31 -28.66
C SER A 1135 5.27 9.73 -28.16
N ASN A 1136 4.50 9.85 -27.08
CA ASN A 1136 4.18 11.14 -26.44
C ASN A 1136 5.42 12.00 -26.12
N ILE A 1137 6.55 11.36 -25.75
CA ILE A 1137 7.80 12.06 -25.44
C ILE A 1137 8.44 12.66 -26.71
N PHE A 1138 8.29 11.98 -27.87
CA PHE A 1138 8.79 12.50 -29.14
C PHE A 1138 7.98 13.71 -29.62
N VAL A 1139 6.63 13.63 -29.59
CA VAL A 1139 5.75 14.76 -29.94
C VAL A 1139 6.07 15.99 -29.09
N ARG A 1140 6.30 15.77 -27.78
CA ARG A 1140 6.71 16.80 -26.84
C ARG A 1140 8.07 17.44 -27.18
N ASN A 1141 9.07 16.62 -27.55
CA ASN A 1141 10.36 17.11 -28.05
C ASN A 1141 10.20 17.94 -29.33
N GLY A 1142 9.31 17.50 -30.23
CA GLY A 1142 8.97 18.20 -31.46
C GLY A 1142 8.42 19.60 -31.19
N ILE A 1143 7.32 19.70 -30.44
CA ILE A 1143 6.70 20.98 -30.03
C ILE A 1143 7.73 21.90 -29.35
N ASN A 1144 8.51 21.37 -28.41
CA ASN A 1144 9.50 22.15 -27.67
C ASN A 1144 10.63 22.73 -28.54
N ASN A 1145 10.88 22.15 -29.72
CA ASN A 1145 11.90 22.61 -30.68
C ASN A 1145 11.31 23.13 -32.00
N ALA A 1146 9.99 23.37 -32.06
CA ALA A 1146 9.28 23.81 -33.27
C ALA A 1146 9.33 22.83 -34.47
N LEU A 1147 9.28 21.52 -34.21
CA LEU A 1147 9.02 20.46 -35.19
C LEU A 1147 7.59 19.90 -35.04
N PRO A 1148 6.66 20.24 -35.94
CA PRO A 1148 5.33 19.65 -35.97
C PRO A 1148 5.36 18.13 -36.23
N CYS A 1149 4.42 17.42 -35.61
CA CYS A 1149 4.19 15.98 -35.75
C CYS A 1149 2.71 15.74 -36.09
N LEU A 1150 2.40 14.79 -36.98
CA LEU A 1150 1.03 14.54 -37.45
C LEU A 1150 0.76 13.03 -37.65
N GLU A 1151 -0.28 12.49 -37.04
CA GLU A 1151 -0.65 11.08 -37.17
C GLU A 1151 -1.55 10.86 -38.40
N LEU A 1152 -1.16 9.95 -39.31
CA LEU A 1152 -1.90 9.59 -40.52
C LEU A 1152 -1.78 8.07 -40.81
N PRO A 1153 -2.49 7.20 -40.06
CA PRO A 1153 -2.45 5.74 -40.26
C PRO A 1153 -2.76 5.32 -41.71
N ARG A 1154 -3.78 5.93 -42.32
CA ARG A 1154 -4.22 5.64 -43.69
C ARG A 1154 -3.12 5.89 -44.72
N LEU A 1155 -2.31 6.94 -44.56
CA LEU A 1155 -1.17 7.21 -45.43
C LEU A 1155 -0.11 6.11 -45.32
N VAL A 1156 0.23 5.68 -44.10
CA VAL A 1156 1.22 4.63 -43.86
C VAL A 1156 0.79 3.30 -44.48
N GLU A 1157 -0.47 2.91 -44.30
CA GLU A 1157 -1.04 1.69 -44.90
C GLU A 1157 -1.05 1.75 -46.44
N ARG A 1158 -1.42 2.91 -47.02
CA ARG A 1158 -1.41 3.13 -48.47
C ARG A 1158 0.02 3.07 -49.03
N LEU A 1159 0.99 3.72 -48.37
CA LEU A 1159 2.41 3.64 -48.73
C LEU A 1159 2.94 2.20 -48.67
N ARG A 1160 2.63 1.45 -47.60
CA ARG A 1160 3.01 0.02 -47.46
C ARG A 1160 2.42 -0.85 -48.56
N THR A 1161 1.18 -0.58 -48.97
CA THR A 1161 0.50 -1.31 -50.03
C THR A 1161 1.20 -1.10 -51.37
N VAL A 1162 1.43 0.16 -51.77
CA VAL A 1162 2.05 0.52 -53.06
C VAL A 1162 3.53 0.16 -53.11
N PHE A 1163 4.27 0.34 -52.02
CA PHE A 1163 5.72 0.13 -51.95
C PHE A 1163 6.12 -1.21 -51.30
N SER A 1164 5.24 -2.22 -51.41
CA SER A 1164 5.41 -3.56 -50.83
C SER A 1164 6.57 -4.35 -51.46
N GLU A 1165 6.86 -4.14 -52.75
CA GLU A 1165 8.00 -4.73 -53.45
C GLU A 1165 9.30 -3.94 -53.25
N ASN A 1166 10.44 -4.65 -53.31
CA ASN A 1166 11.79 -4.10 -53.13
C ASN A 1166 11.93 -3.26 -51.85
N LYS A 1167 11.83 -3.90 -50.68
CA LYS A 1167 11.98 -3.23 -49.38
C LYS A 1167 13.40 -2.68 -49.16
N THR A 1168 13.56 -1.36 -49.32
CA THR A 1168 14.68 -0.57 -48.77
C THR A 1168 14.28 0.04 -47.43
N PRO A 1169 15.24 0.38 -46.52
CA PRO A 1169 14.91 1.01 -45.24
C PRO A 1169 14.26 2.39 -45.44
N THR A 1170 14.93 3.31 -46.12
CA THR A 1170 14.33 4.58 -46.56
C THR A 1170 14.07 4.54 -48.08
N ARG A 1171 13.01 5.23 -48.53
CA ARG A 1171 12.78 5.54 -49.95
C ARG A 1171 12.26 6.96 -50.16
N ARG A 1172 12.65 7.58 -51.27
CA ARG A 1172 11.88 8.67 -51.88
C ARG A 1172 10.71 8.04 -52.62
N THR A 1173 9.50 8.57 -52.42
CA THR A 1173 8.29 8.01 -53.03
C THR A 1173 7.89 8.71 -54.33
N GLY A 1174 8.39 9.93 -54.57
CA GLY A 1174 7.87 10.83 -55.60
C GLY A 1174 6.48 11.41 -55.28
N TRP A 1175 5.85 11.00 -54.17
CA TRP A 1175 4.56 11.51 -53.73
C TRP A 1175 4.76 12.83 -52.99
N THR A 1176 3.77 13.72 -53.02
CA THR A 1176 3.79 14.95 -52.21
C THR A 1176 2.66 14.95 -51.20
N LEU A 1177 2.93 15.56 -50.04
CA LEU A 1177 1.95 15.84 -49.00
C LEU A 1177 1.84 17.35 -48.81
N THR A 1178 0.61 17.80 -48.58
CA THR A 1178 0.26 19.13 -48.07
C THR A 1178 -0.55 18.95 -46.79
N TRP A 1179 -0.20 19.68 -45.74
CA TRP A 1179 -1.07 19.91 -44.60
C TRP A 1179 -1.54 21.36 -44.62
N ASP A 1180 -2.84 21.58 -44.83
CA ASP A 1180 -3.52 22.87 -44.73
C ASP A 1180 -4.09 23.00 -43.32
N ILE A 1181 -3.33 23.66 -42.44
CA ILE A 1181 -3.60 23.68 -41.01
C ILE A 1181 -4.79 24.59 -40.70
N ALA A 1182 -5.03 25.63 -41.50
CA ALA A 1182 -6.17 26.53 -41.35
C ALA A 1182 -7.52 25.82 -41.61
N LYS A 1183 -7.52 24.79 -42.46
CA LYS A 1183 -8.69 23.92 -42.71
C LYS A 1183 -8.70 22.63 -41.89
N SER A 1184 -7.60 22.32 -41.19
CA SER A 1184 -7.34 21.01 -40.59
C SER A 1184 -7.53 19.85 -41.58
N THR A 1185 -6.96 19.99 -42.79
CA THR A 1185 -6.98 18.94 -43.82
C THR A 1185 -5.58 18.62 -44.35
N VAL A 1186 -5.37 17.35 -44.67
CA VAL A 1186 -4.20 16.84 -45.38
C VAL A 1186 -4.60 16.44 -46.78
N GLU A 1187 -3.74 16.74 -47.74
CA GLU A 1187 -3.86 16.39 -49.14
C GLU A 1187 -2.61 15.61 -49.57
N VAL A 1188 -2.80 14.48 -50.24
CA VAL A 1188 -1.73 13.61 -50.75
C VAL A 1188 -1.90 13.44 -52.26
N GLN A 1189 -0.79 13.58 -52.99
CA GLN A 1189 -0.69 13.38 -54.43
C GLN A 1189 0.29 12.25 -54.73
N GLU A 1190 -0.19 11.16 -55.31
CA GLU A 1190 0.57 9.92 -55.52
C GLU A 1190 1.49 9.98 -56.76
N GLY A 1191 2.46 10.90 -56.73
CA GLY A 1191 3.34 11.19 -57.87
C GLY A 1191 2.63 11.95 -59.00
N ASP A 1192 3.36 12.24 -60.08
CA ASP A 1192 2.94 13.19 -61.12
C ASP A 1192 1.60 12.84 -61.81
N ASN A 1193 1.22 11.56 -61.86
CA ASN A 1193 0.03 11.07 -62.56
C ASN A 1193 -0.87 10.15 -61.71
N GLY A 1194 -0.61 10.03 -60.40
CA GLY A 1194 -1.37 9.14 -59.51
C GLY A 1194 -2.61 9.78 -58.89
N GLU A 1195 -3.26 9.02 -58.02
CA GLU A 1195 -4.45 9.43 -57.27
C GLU A 1195 -4.15 10.64 -56.38
N ARG A 1196 -5.11 11.57 -56.28
CA ARG A 1196 -5.08 12.68 -55.32
C ARG A 1196 -6.23 12.52 -54.36
N TRP A 1197 -5.95 12.55 -53.07
CA TRP A 1197 -6.96 12.39 -52.04
C TRP A 1197 -6.71 13.29 -50.84
N GLU A 1198 -7.79 13.57 -50.11
CA GLU A 1198 -7.78 14.40 -48.91
C GLU A 1198 -8.21 13.56 -47.68
N GLU A 1199 -7.80 14.04 -46.51
CA GLU A 1199 -8.13 13.48 -45.20
C GLU A 1199 -8.29 14.63 -44.19
N LYS A 1200 -9.33 14.59 -43.37
CA LYS A 1200 -9.53 15.57 -42.29
C LYS A 1200 -8.73 15.10 -41.07
N VAL A 1201 -8.06 16.05 -40.41
CA VAL A 1201 -7.28 15.81 -39.20
C VAL A 1201 -7.79 16.69 -38.06
N GLY A 1202 -7.31 16.44 -36.84
CA GLY A 1202 -7.62 17.28 -35.67
C GLY A 1202 -7.02 18.69 -35.79
N GLU A 1203 -7.67 19.66 -35.14
CA GLU A 1203 -7.15 21.04 -35.06
C GLU A 1203 -5.83 21.10 -34.28
N PHE A 1204 -4.90 21.96 -34.71
CA PHE A 1204 -3.65 22.17 -33.98
C PHE A 1204 -3.85 23.24 -32.87
N PRO A 1205 -3.75 22.88 -31.57
CA PRO A 1205 -4.15 23.77 -30.46
C PRO A 1205 -3.40 25.10 -30.42
N GLU A 1206 -4.11 26.21 -30.18
CA GLU A 1206 -3.53 27.57 -30.16
C GLU A 1206 -2.35 27.72 -29.20
N ASN A 1207 -2.41 27.10 -28.02
CA ASN A 1207 -1.31 27.12 -27.04
C ASN A 1207 -0.04 26.42 -27.55
N LEU A 1208 -0.17 25.41 -28.41
CA LEU A 1208 0.96 24.76 -29.07
C LEU A 1208 1.44 25.57 -30.26
N GLN A 1209 0.53 26.20 -31.02
CA GLN A 1209 0.91 27.17 -32.05
C GLN A 1209 1.75 28.30 -31.46
N GLU A 1210 1.38 28.85 -30.29
CA GLU A 1210 2.12 29.94 -29.64
C GLU A 1210 3.57 29.53 -29.28
N ILE A 1211 3.76 28.29 -28.83
CA ILE A 1211 5.10 27.75 -28.52
C ILE A 1211 5.92 27.62 -29.81
N ILE A 1212 5.35 27.02 -30.87
CA ILE A 1212 6.05 26.79 -32.14
C ILE A 1212 6.35 28.11 -32.87
N ALA A 1213 5.38 29.04 -32.92
CA ALA A 1213 5.53 30.37 -33.56
C ALA A 1213 6.62 31.23 -32.92
N LYS A 1214 6.90 31.04 -31.62
CA LYS A 1214 8.02 31.70 -30.91
C LYS A 1214 9.36 30.97 -31.07
N GLY A 1215 9.45 29.94 -31.93
CA GLY A 1215 10.66 29.15 -32.15
C GLY A 1215 10.89 28.06 -31.10
N GLY A 1216 9.81 27.51 -30.54
CA GLY A 1216 9.84 26.47 -29.52
C GLY A 1216 9.81 27.02 -28.09
N LEU A 1217 9.87 26.12 -27.11
CA LEU A 1217 9.60 26.44 -25.70
C LEU A 1217 10.64 27.40 -25.09
N VAL A 1218 11.90 27.38 -25.55
CA VAL A 1218 12.91 28.39 -25.13
C VAL A 1218 12.49 29.80 -25.54
N GLY A 1219 11.99 29.97 -26.77
CA GLY A 1219 11.53 31.27 -27.28
C GLY A 1219 10.22 31.73 -26.63
N TRP A 1220 9.33 30.78 -26.33
CA TRP A 1220 8.15 31.05 -25.53
C TRP A 1220 8.49 31.52 -24.11
N VAL A 1221 9.38 30.84 -23.39
CA VAL A 1221 9.83 31.23 -22.04
C VAL A 1221 10.48 32.61 -22.04
N LYS A 1222 11.30 32.97 -23.04
CA LYS A 1222 11.85 34.33 -23.19
C LYS A 1222 10.77 35.40 -23.18
N HIS A 1223 9.69 35.14 -23.92
CA HIS A 1223 8.58 36.07 -24.06
C HIS A 1223 7.77 36.19 -22.75
N GLU A 1224 7.54 35.08 -22.03
CA GLU A 1224 6.85 35.13 -20.73
C GLU A 1224 7.69 35.81 -19.64
N LEU A 1225 9.02 35.62 -19.64
CA LEU A 1225 9.92 36.37 -18.76
C LEU A 1225 9.90 37.87 -19.08
N ALA A 1226 9.82 38.25 -20.35
CA ALA A 1226 9.72 39.64 -20.79
C ALA A 1226 8.35 40.29 -20.52
N LYS A 1227 7.27 39.52 -20.39
CA LYS A 1227 5.96 40.00 -19.90
C LYS A 1227 5.94 40.25 -18.38
N ALA A 1228 6.79 39.55 -17.63
CA ALA A 1228 6.83 39.57 -16.17
C ALA A 1228 7.86 40.53 -15.57
N ALA A 1229 8.67 41.18 -16.43
CA ALA A 1229 9.68 42.18 -16.09
C ALA A 1229 9.18 43.60 -16.38
#